data_AF-A0A0N0P7Y7-F1
#
_entry.id   AF-A0A0N0P7Y7-F1
#
_cell.length_a   1.000
_cell.length_b   1.000
_cell.length_c   1.000
_cell.angle_alpha   90.00
_cell.angle_beta   90.00
_cell.angle_gamma   90.00
#
_symmetry.space_group_name_H-M   'P 1'
#
loop_
_entity.id
_entity.type
_entity.pdbx_description
1 polymer ?
#
loop_
_entity_poly.entity_id
_entity_poly.type
_entity_poly.pdbx_seq_one_letter_code
_entity_poly.pdbx_strand_id
1 'polypeptide(L)'
;MRRGFSTAPAREVACLWAPRRFINRHHSPDRTFSQEIQDRQNAFQWSSRHIFRPHQHFSYDPSNWSRRLEEKTKRQHRLSLVERVKLTQEHEAERSANTAAMQQAPEGASQQATDSFITKGEADVPAYFFSLEDTTTPSTCRPSEDVARPHSAWKTVPLQELVEELQRLQHLLFSCRYAGNVSLARRARHDEDFRIILLQLFERLRGAVLEETVTIDACAFGWMALLRHVEPLVETIAGAARPAVDAQDAVQRVFDALQQGLLRSMEKGAAVHRGAAAGELPLEALIELLSIAASPFVLRCGDVFQGEVVSLATLAEYADWVSAAAHQRARDVDADEADGAAALREWVAPVHLEAWTTAIKHLHRRGLPVKHLLLGLNSQVRHAVLCVTRTLKGVTDVTVREQVKESLRGSVQSSAPSASQHGGEDAESMPARVRQPKAVVLDATSPPRGVQAAPTECDDVSLVLSAAMAVLQLVSQCDSDTAAIDEESTRRLVTECLQMTAQAPNYDLGGGVVVQWACTLLQTGALMRASVEATAKADSKDLRQGHHIFQWGAEDGMRLSLRFLLLLSRLSFHDVVDRPALGRLVLLLSQWPEPACAAAAEGAEWRRLRGLVMKAALDRLTCEDLAAAAAKVDGVSTWVETLAFGEYGGVVPLELWRAACQQWLPLHRGPVASSLPRSLCPPPAPSSFSGPPVCPPGVAHALLLLCARYIIREEAGRTAATANIHSLHTATRVAESIEILLQDRLGTATTLLQSADSWDAVRGVLPATLHSLVSAMQAVVRRETAQAKVMSF
;
A
#
# COMPACT_ATOMS: atom_id res chain seq x y z
N MET A 1 70.78 73.94 3.71
CA MET A 1 71.49 73.40 4.91
C MET A 1 71.46 71.88 4.76
N ARG A 2 72.56 71.10 4.69
CA ARG A 2 73.57 70.77 5.75
C ARG A 2 72.87 70.28 7.03
N ARG A 3 73.07 69.07 7.59
CA ARG A 3 73.98 67.89 7.42
C ARG A 3 73.17 66.60 7.76
N GLY A 4 73.58 65.35 7.55
CA GLY A 4 74.83 64.77 7.01
C GLY A 4 74.78 63.22 6.93
N PHE A 5 75.89 62.63 6.46
CA PHE A 5 76.20 61.18 6.31
C PHE A 5 76.06 60.39 7.64
N SER A 6 75.98 59.05 7.71
CA SER A 6 76.26 57.93 6.76
C SER A 6 75.45 56.68 7.22
N THR A 7 75.47 55.45 6.68
CA THR A 7 76.30 54.71 5.68
C THR A 7 75.45 53.81 4.76
N ALA A 8 76.03 53.31 3.66
CA ALA A 8 75.55 52.18 2.85
C ALA A 8 76.34 50.88 3.20
N PRO A 9 76.14 49.68 2.58
CA PRO A 9 75.21 49.33 1.49
C PRO A 9 74.46 47.99 1.65
N ALA A 10 73.33 47.83 0.94
CA ALA A 10 72.84 46.52 0.49
C ALA A 10 72.06 46.69 -0.83
N ARG A 11 72.37 45.86 -1.84
CA ARG A 11 71.75 45.94 -3.17
C ARG A 11 70.27 45.58 -3.11
N GLU A 12 69.45 46.37 -3.78
CA GLU A 12 68.17 45.89 -4.28
C GLU A 12 68.42 44.74 -5.28
N VAL A 13 68.09 43.53 -4.86
CA VAL A 13 67.68 42.47 -5.78
C VAL A 13 66.27 42.09 -5.36
N ALA A 14 65.29 42.83 -5.88
CA ALA A 14 63.89 42.45 -5.83
C ALA A 14 63.68 41.25 -6.78
N CYS A 15 64.20 40.08 -6.40
CA CYS A 15 63.88 38.84 -7.06
C CYS A 15 62.37 38.64 -7.04
N LEU A 16 61.80 38.37 -8.21
CA LEU A 16 60.45 37.83 -8.36
C LEU A 16 60.34 36.53 -7.53
N TRP A 17 59.69 36.59 -6.37
CA TRP A 17 59.31 35.40 -5.60
C TRP A 17 58.16 34.69 -6.31
N ALA A 18 58.48 33.99 -7.40
CA ALA A 18 57.59 32.99 -7.97
C ALA A 18 57.41 31.86 -6.92
N PRO A 19 56.17 31.55 -6.48
CA PRO A 19 55.97 30.51 -5.49
C PRO A 19 56.29 29.14 -6.10
N ARG A 20 57.42 28.56 -5.68
CA ARG A 20 57.77 27.16 -5.98
C ARG A 20 56.66 26.25 -5.42
N ARG A 21 55.79 25.75 -6.29
CA ARG A 21 54.95 24.59 -5.99
C ARG A 21 55.85 23.36 -5.85
N PHE A 22 56.34 23.10 -4.64
CA PHE A 22 56.97 21.83 -4.30
C PHE A 22 55.93 20.72 -4.41
N ILE A 23 55.94 20.00 -5.53
CA ILE A 23 55.24 18.73 -5.64
C ILE A 23 56.08 17.71 -4.87
N ASN A 24 55.75 17.48 -3.59
CA ASN A 24 56.28 16.35 -2.85
C ASN A 24 55.81 15.05 -3.53
N ARG A 25 56.64 14.53 -4.43
CA ARG A 25 56.46 13.20 -5.01
C ARG A 25 57.04 12.20 -4.03
N HIS A 26 56.21 11.27 -3.56
CA HIS A 26 56.72 10.08 -2.89
C HIS A 26 57.69 9.35 -3.83
N HIS A 27 58.85 8.96 -3.32
CA HIS A 27 59.80 8.14 -4.08
C HIS A 27 59.34 6.67 -4.02
N SER A 28 59.16 6.04 -5.19
CA SER A 28 58.64 4.67 -5.33
C SER A 28 57.30 4.40 -4.63
N PRO A 29 56.22 5.14 -4.94
CA PRO A 29 54.91 4.88 -4.35
C PRO A 29 54.26 3.64 -4.97
N ASP A 30 53.57 2.84 -4.15
CA ASP A 30 52.82 1.65 -4.60
C ASP A 30 51.77 1.96 -5.68
N ARG A 31 51.29 3.21 -5.70
CA ARG A 31 50.30 3.72 -6.64
C ARG A 31 50.65 5.13 -7.10
N THR A 32 50.34 5.43 -8.36
CA THR A 32 50.44 6.79 -8.90
C THR A 32 49.38 7.71 -8.28
N PHE A 33 49.62 9.02 -8.30
CA PHE A 33 48.67 10.03 -7.79
C PHE A 33 47.24 9.89 -8.36
N SER A 34 47.11 9.54 -9.64
CA SER A 34 45.81 9.30 -10.27
C SER A 34 45.11 8.05 -9.72
N GLN A 35 45.86 6.98 -9.43
CA GLN A 35 45.35 5.76 -8.80
C GLN A 35 44.97 6.01 -7.33
N GLU A 36 45.76 6.80 -6.58
CA GLU A 36 45.46 7.22 -5.21
C GLU A 36 44.15 8.02 -5.13
N ILE A 37 43.91 8.94 -6.08
CA ILE A 37 42.62 9.64 -6.20
C ILE A 37 41.50 8.66 -6.52
N GLN A 38 41.73 7.73 -7.46
CA GLN A 38 40.75 6.70 -7.84
C GLN A 38 40.37 5.82 -6.65
N ASP A 39 41.33 5.44 -5.79
CA ASP A 39 41.06 4.68 -4.57
C ASP A 39 40.25 5.48 -3.55
N ARG A 40 40.61 6.75 -3.33
CA ARG A 40 39.84 7.65 -2.45
C ARG A 40 38.40 7.85 -2.93
N GLN A 41 38.17 7.87 -4.23
CA GLN A 41 36.83 7.93 -4.82
C GLN A 41 36.09 6.59 -4.69
N ASN A 42 36.75 5.47 -4.98
CA ASN A 42 36.19 4.13 -4.89
C ASN A 42 35.96 3.64 -3.45
N ALA A 43 36.61 4.25 -2.44
CA ALA A 43 36.37 3.98 -1.03
C ALA A 43 34.96 4.39 -0.56
N PHE A 44 34.24 5.23 -1.33
CA PHE A 44 32.87 5.59 -1.03
C PHE A 44 31.91 4.40 -1.26
N GLN A 45 31.31 3.90 -0.18
CA GLN A 45 30.28 2.86 -0.23
C GLN A 45 28.90 3.47 0.04
N TRP A 46 28.04 3.51 -0.98
CA TRP A 46 26.70 4.08 -0.84
C TRP A 46 25.86 3.35 0.21
N SER A 47 25.93 2.02 0.25
CA SER A 47 25.17 1.14 1.16
C SER A 47 25.59 1.23 2.62
N SER A 48 26.81 1.68 2.94
CA SER A 48 27.21 1.91 4.34
C SER A 48 26.67 3.25 4.87
N ARG A 49 26.60 4.26 4.00
CA ARG A 49 26.12 5.60 4.34
C ARG A 49 24.60 5.66 4.46
N HIS A 50 23.88 5.08 3.50
CA HIS A 50 22.41 5.17 3.40
C HIS A 50 21.72 3.96 4.05
N ILE A 51 20.40 3.88 3.87
CA ILE A 51 19.59 2.68 4.12
C ILE A 51 18.84 2.38 2.83
N PHE A 52 18.97 1.14 2.38
CA PHE A 52 18.15 0.56 1.34
C PHE A 52 17.10 -0.33 2.00
N ARG A 53 15.88 -0.35 1.46
CA ARG A 53 14.76 -1.17 1.96
C ARG A 53 14.32 -2.17 0.89
N PRO A 54 13.83 -3.37 1.23
CA PRO A 54 13.59 -4.44 0.26
C PRO A 54 12.76 -4.04 -0.97
N HIS A 55 11.59 -3.41 -0.76
CA HIS A 55 10.71 -2.92 -1.82
C HIS A 55 11.37 -1.94 -2.83
N GLN A 56 12.51 -1.33 -2.48
CA GLN A 56 13.23 -0.42 -3.36
C GLN A 56 13.95 -1.16 -4.49
N HIS A 57 14.26 -2.46 -4.35
CA HIS A 57 14.85 -3.29 -5.40
C HIS A 57 14.05 -3.27 -6.71
N PHE A 58 12.73 -3.06 -6.63
CA PHE A 58 11.82 -3.10 -7.77
C PHE A 58 11.53 -1.72 -8.38
N SER A 59 11.99 -0.62 -7.77
CA SER A 59 11.57 0.74 -8.16
C SER A 59 12.68 1.80 -8.13
N TYR A 60 13.83 1.52 -7.52
CA TYR A 60 14.86 2.54 -7.28
C TYR A 60 16.28 1.96 -7.34
N ASP A 61 17.08 2.39 -8.33
CA ASP A 61 18.53 2.12 -8.36
C ASP A 61 19.35 3.41 -8.17
N PRO A 62 19.78 3.74 -6.93
CA PRO A 62 20.65 4.88 -6.63
C PRO A 62 22.09 4.68 -7.14
N SER A 63 22.43 3.50 -7.65
CA SER A 63 23.78 3.08 -8.03
C SER A 63 23.97 2.86 -9.53
N ASN A 64 22.93 3.09 -10.34
CA ASN A 64 22.84 2.65 -11.74
C ASN A 64 24.09 2.95 -12.58
N TRP A 65 24.62 4.18 -12.51
CA TRP A 65 25.83 4.55 -13.26
C TRP A 65 27.13 4.07 -12.60
N SER A 66 27.31 4.31 -11.30
CA SER A 66 28.55 3.95 -10.59
C SER A 66 28.78 2.43 -10.57
N ARG A 67 27.73 1.66 -10.31
CA ARG A 67 27.76 0.18 -10.34
C ARG A 67 28.05 -0.35 -11.74
N ARG A 68 27.41 0.18 -12.79
CA ARG A 68 27.71 -0.25 -14.18
C ARG A 68 29.15 0.07 -14.59
N LEU A 69 29.71 1.20 -14.15
CA LEU A 69 31.12 1.52 -14.36
C LEU A 69 32.06 0.57 -13.60
N GLU A 70 31.75 0.28 -12.32
CA GLU A 70 32.51 -0.68 -11.51
C GLU A 70 32.45 -2.10 -12.11
N GLU A 71 31.28 -2.55 -12.55
CA GLU A 71 31.08 -3.82 -13.25
C GLU A 71 31.85 -3.87 -14.58
N LYS A 72 31.86 -2.78 -15.36
CA LYS A 72 32.65 -2.69 -16.59
C LYS A 72 34.15 -2.81 -16.30
N THR A 73 34.66 -2.14 -15.27
CA THR A 73 36.06 -2.25 -14.84
C THR A 73 36.39 -3.66 -14.33
N LYS A 74 35.49 -4.28 -13.54
CA LYS A 74 35.65 -5.68 -13.11
C LYS A 74 35.69 -6.65 -14.29
N ARG A 75 34.83 -6.49 -15.30
CA ARG A 75 34.81 -7.31 -16.53
C ARG A 75 36.06 -7.15 -17.40
N GLN A 76 36.78 -6.04 -17.29
CA GLN A 76 38.08 -5.87 -17.98
C GLN A 76 39.21 -6.72 -17.37
N HIS A 77 39.05 -7.21 -16.13
CA HIS A 77 40.01 -8.09 -15.47
C HIS A 77 39.51 -9.54 -15.45
N ARG A 78 40.29 -10.46 -16.05
CA ARG A 78 40.01 -11.90 -16.01
C ARG A 78 40.62 -12.53 -14.76
N LEU A 79 39.86 -13.36 -14.05
CA LEU A 79 40.27 -14.05 -12.82
C LEU A 79 40.26 -15.56 -13.05
N SER A 80 41.43 -16.17 -13.20
CA SER A 80 41.61 -17.59 -13.53
C SER A 80 41.02 -18.58 -12.52
N LEU A 81 40.76 -18.14 -11.27
CA LEU A 81 40.02 -18.92 -10.29
C LEU A 81 38.52 -18.99 -10.65
N VAL A 82 37.90 -17.85 -10.98
CA VAL A 82 36.48 -17.77 -11.33
C VAL A 82 36.20 -18.53 -12.63
N GLU A 83 37.11 -18.45 -13.61
CA GLU A 83 37.00 -19.19 -14.87
C GLU A 83 37.05 -20.70 -14.66
N ARG A 84 37.98 -21.20 -13.84
CA ARG A 84 38.05 -22.65 -13.53
C ARG A 84 36.84 -23.15 -12.75
N VAL A 85 36.36 -22.38 -11.76
CA VAL A 85 35.15 -22.74 -10.99
C VAL A 85 33.93 -22.80 -11.92
N LYS A 86 33.76 -21.81 -12.81
CA LYS A 86 32.67 -21.83 -13.80
C LYS A 86 32.74 -23.03 -14.73
N LEU A 87 33.90 -23.31 -15.33
CA LEU A 87 34.08 -24.48 -16.20
C LEU A 87 33.81 -25.80 -15.47
N THR A 88 34.16 -25.91 -14.17
CA THR A 88 33.82 -27.10 -13.38
C THR A 88 32.31 -27.22 -13.16
N GLN A 89 31.62 -26.11 -12.82
CA GLN A 89 30.16 -26.09 -12.67
C GLN A 89 29.42 -26.35 -13.99
N GLU A 90 29.90 -25.81 -15.10
CA GLU A 90 29.38 -26.06 -16.45
C GLU A 90 29.51 -27.55 -16.79
N HIS A 91 30.68 -28.17 -16.59
CA HIS A 91 30.87 -29.61 -16.78
C HIS A 91 30.10 -30.49 -15.77
N GLU A 92 29.75 -30.00 -14.58
CA GLU A 92 28.87 -30.69 -13.63
C GLU A 92 27.42 -30.65 -14.11
N ALA A 93 26.95 -29.49 -14.57
CA ALA A 93 25.63 -29.31 -15.15
C ALA A 93 25.45 -30.13 -16.45
N GLU A 94 26.42 -30.08 -17.36
CA GLU A 94 26.47 -30.91 -18.57
C GLU A 94 26.40 -32.41 -18.25
N ARG A 95 27.21 -32.89 -17.29
CA ARG A 95 27.16 -34.29 -16.86
C ARG A 95 25.81 -34.66 -16.27
N SER A 96 25.25 -33.80 -15.42
CA SER A 96 23.96 -34.03 -14.78
C SER A 96 22.81 -34.08 -15.79
N ALA A 97 22.78 -33.14 -16.74
CA ALA A 97 21.82 -33.09 -17.83
C ALA A 97 21.96 -34.31 -18.76
N ASN A 98 23.19 -34.70 -19.11
CA ASN A 98 23.44 -35.90 -19.91
C ASN A 98 23.02 -37.17 -19.18
N THR A 99 23.25 -37.29 -17.86
CA THR A 99 22.75 -38.44 -17.09
C THR A 99 21.23 -38.49 -17.01
N ALA A 100 20.55 -37.35 -16.86
CA ALA A 100 19.09 -37.29 -16.90
C ALA A 100 18.54 -37.68 -18.28
N ALA A 101 19.13 -37.17 -19.37
CA ALA A 101 18.75 -37.53 -20.73
C ALA A 101 18.99 -39.03 -21.03
N MET A 102 20.08 -39.61 -20.53
CA MET A 102 20.34 -41.06 -20.65
C MET A 102 19.40 -41.91 -19.79
N GLN A 103 18.92 -41.40 -18.65
CA GLN A 103 17.92 -42.08 -17.82
C GLN A 103 16.51 -42.02 -18.41
N GLN A 104 16.19 -41.01 -19.23
CA GLN A 104 14.94 -40.93 -20.00
C GLN A 104 14.99 -41.72 -21.33
N ALA A 105 16.17 -42.16 -21.77
CA ALA A 105 16.34 -42.89 -23.04
C ALA A 105 15.72 -44.31 -23.14
N PRO A 106 15.48 -45.11 -22.08
CA PRO A 106 14.92 -46.45 -22.23
C PRO A 106 13.38 -46.47 -22.39
N GLU A 107 12.67 -45.37 -22.11
CA GLU A 107 11.20 -45.30 -22.19
C GLU A 107 10.69 -44.69 -23.51
N GLY A 108 11.55 -44.02 -24.30
CA GLY A 108 11.17 -43.34 -25.55
C GLY A 108 11.05 -44.22 -26.81
N ALA A 109 11.30 -45.54 -26.71
CA ALA A 109 11.44 -46.42 -27.87
C ALA A 109 10.10 -46.91 -28.49
N SER A 110 9.01 -46.13 -28.39
CA SER A 110 7.76 -46.40 -29.12
C SER A 110 6.85 -45.18 -29.31
N GLN A 111 7.39 -44.05 -29.78
CA GLN A 111 6.54 -43.00 -30.39
C GLN A 111 7.22 -42.36 -31.60
N GLN A 112 6.43 -42.24 -32.66
CA GLN A 112 6.86 -41.83 -34.00
C GLN A 112 6.95 -40.30 -34.05
N ALA A 113 8.03 -39.77 -34.62
CA ALA A 113 8.31 -38.34 -34.57
C ALA A 113 7.24 -37.48 -35.26
N THR A 114 6.64 -36.56 -34.51
CA THR A 114 6.07 -35.32 -35.02
C THR A 114 7.08 -34.19 -34.79
N ASP A 115 7.44 -33.47 -35.85
CA ASP A 115 8.40 -32.37 -35.79
C ASP A 115 7.92 -31.24 -34.87
N SER A 116 8.54 -31.12 -33.69
CA SER A 116 8.40 -29.94 -32.82
C SER A 116 9.57 -28.99 -33.05
N PHE A 117 9.26 -27.77 -33.49
CA PHE A 117 10.25 -26.72 -33.69
C PHE A 117 10.89 -26.32 -32.35
N ILE A 118 12.18 -26.59 -32.19
CA ILE A 118 12.97 -26.08 -31.06
C ILE A 118 13.35 -24.62 -31.34
N THR A 119 12.57 -23.68 -30.83
CA THR A 119 13.05 -22.31 -30.60
C THR A 119 13.88 -22.27 -29.31
N LYS A 120 15.09 -21.71 -29.41
CA LYS A 120 15.99 -21.54 -28.27
C LYS A 120 15.37 -20.57 -27.26
N GLY A 121 15.43 -20.91 -25.98
CA GLY A 121 15.01 -20.02 -24.91
C GLY A 121 15.91 -18.79 -24.80
N GLU A 122 15.39 -17.63 -25.17
CA GLU A 122 15.57 -16.42 -24.38
C GLU A 122 14.37 -16.32 -23.43
N ALA A 123 14.57 -15.82 -22.21
CA ALA A 123 13.51 -15.74 -21.22
C ALA A 123 12.41 -14.77 -21.69
N ASP A 124 11.15 -15.23 -21.71
CA ASP A 124 9.99 -14.43 -22.06
C ASP A 124 9.73 -13.32 -21.02
N VAL A 125 10.47 -12.23 -21.16
CA VAL A 125 10.02 -10.90 -20.81
C VAL A 125 9.47 -10.29 -22.11
N PRO A 126 8.18 -9.94 -22.19
CA PRO A 126 7.64 -9.27 -23.38
C PRO A 126 8.32 -7.91 -23.61
N ALA A 127 9.40 -7.91 -24.41
CA ALA A 127 10.21 -6.74 -24.73
C ALA A 127 9.45 -5.64 -25.49
N TYR A 128 8.20 -5.92 -25.88
CA TYR A 128 7.30 -5.03 -26.60
C TYR A 128 6.74 -3.85 -25.78
N PHE A 129 7.01 -3.76 -24.48
CA PHE A 129 6.49 -2.68 -23.62
C PHE A 129 7.39 -1.43 -23.52
N PHE A 130 8.67 -1.50 -23.91
CA PHE A 130 9.63 -0.39 -23.73
C PHE A 130 10.55 -0.11 -24.94
N SER A 131 10.20 -0.55 -26.15
CA SER A 131 10.91 -0.14 -27.36
C SER A 131 10.60 1.32 -27.70
N LEU A 132 11.66 2.14 -27.72
CA LEU A 132 11.59 3.61 -27.79
C LEU A 132 11.71 4.13 -29.25
N GLU A 133 11.22 3.36 -30.22
CA GLU A 133 11.34 3.68 -31.65
C GLU A 133 10.00 4.14 -32.23
N ASP A 134 9.84 5.46 -32.33
CA ASP A 134 8.92 6.09 -33.27
C ASP A 134 9.36 5.77 -34.70
N THR A 135 8.91 4.64 -35.26
CA THR A 135 8.99 4.38 -36.70
C THR A 135 7.60 4.31 -37.31
N THR A 136 7.24 5.42 -37.95
CA THR A 136 6.07 5.59 -38.82
C THR A 136 6.17 4.72 -40.07
N THR A 137 5.83 3.45 -39.97
CA THR A 137 5.47 2.59 -41.11
C THR A 137 4.18 1.84 -40.81
N PRO A 138 3.10 2.03 -41.59
CA PRO A 138 1.85 1.31 -41.36
C PRO A 138 2.04 -0.16 -41.73
N SER A 139 1.96 -1.04 -40.74
CA SER A 139 1.88 -2.48 -41.01
C SER A 139 0.59 -2.76 -41.80
N THR A 140 0.75 -3.20 -43.05
CA THR A 140 -0.35 -3.47 -43.97
C THR A 140 -1.02 -4.82 -43.69
N CYS A 141 -1.55 -4.99 -42.47
CA CYS A 141 -2.67 -5.89 -42.23
C CYS A 141 -3.94 -5.07 -42.45
N ARG A 142 -4.59 -5.26 -43.61
CA ARG A 142 -5.92 -4.68 -43.86
C ARG A 142 -6.87 -5.10 -42.74
N PRO A 143 -7.69 -4.19 -42.18
CA PRO A 143 -8.86 -4.64 -41.43
C PRO A 143 -9.75 -5.44 -42.39
N SER A 144 -10.13 -6.65 -42.01
CA SER A 144 -11.12 -7.40 -42.81
C SER A 144 -12.48 -6.74 -42.62
N GLU A 145 -13.14 -6.36 -43.72
CA GLU A 145 -14.44 -5.67 -43.73
C GLU A 145 -15.62 -6.62 -43.41
N ASP A 146 -15.44 -7.56 -42.47
CA ASP A 146 -16.42 -8.58 -42.08
C ASP A 146 -17.08 -8.29 -40.71
N VAL A 147 -17.29 -7.01 -40.38
CA VAL A 147 -18.05 -6.55 -39.19
C VAL A 147 -19.58 -6.77 -39.36
N ALA A 148 -20.01 -7.58 -40.34
CA ALA A 148 -21.41 -7.77 -40.70
C ALA A 148 -21.77 -9.18 -41.21
N ARG A 149 -21.30 -10.25 -40.55
CA ARG A 149 -21.78 -11.63 -40.81
C ARG A 149 -22.09 -12.43 -39.53
N PRO A 150 -23.02 -13.40 -39.59
CA PRO A 150 -23.83 -13.78 -38.42
C PRO A 150 -23.27 -14.94 -37.60
N HIS A 151 -23.39 -14.86 -36.26
CA HIS A 151 -23.59 -15.91 -35.22
C HIS A 151 -22.99 -17.34 -35.32
N SER A 152 -22.19 -17.69 -36.32
CA SER A 152 -21.74 -19.06 -36.60
C SER A 152 -20.22 -19.24 -36.49
N ALA A 153 -19.44 -18.16 -36.60
CA ALA A 153 -17.99 -18.17 -36.41
C ALA A 153 -17.55 -18.21 -34.93
N TRP A 154 -18.47 -18.05 -33.98
CA TRP A 154 -18.14 -17.89 -32.55
C TRP A 154 -18.15 -19.20 -31.76
N LYS A 155 -18.47 -20.33 -32.39
CA LYS A 155 -18.48 -21.67 -31.76
C LYS A 155 -17.11 -22.37 -31.75
N THR A 156 -16.08 -21.77 -32.36
CA THR A 156 -14.78 -22.43 -32.61
C THR A 156 -13.68 -22.08 -31.61
N VAL A 157 -13.80 -21.00 -30.85
CA VAL A 157 -12.82 -20.65 -29.80
C VAL A 157 -13.04 -21.59 -28.59
N PRO A 158 -12.02 -22.24 -28.01
CA PRO A 158 -12.13 -23.00 -26.77
C PRO A 158 -12.63 -22.17 -25.58
N LEU A 159 -13.29 -22.80 -24.62
CA LEU A 159 -13.71 -22.12 -23.38
C LEU A 159 -12.50 -21.64 -22.56
N GLN A 160 -11.43 -22.44 -22.53
CA GLN A 160 -10.18 -22.11 -21.83
C GLN A 160 -9.54 -20.83 -22.38
N GLU A 161 -9.35 -20.72 -23.70
CA GLU A 161 -8.81 -19.50 -24.33
C GLU A 161 -9.63 -18.24 -24.00
N LEU A 162 -10.96 -18.34 -23.95
CA LEU A 162 -11.83 -17.22 -23.57
C LEU A 162 -11.59 -16.76 -22.13
N VAL A 163 -11.36 -17.68 -21.18
CA VAL A 163 -11.16 -17.32 -19.77
C VAL A 163 -9.72 -16.87 -19.51
N GLU A 164 -8.72 -17.50 -20.14
CA GLU A 164 -7.32 -17.05 -20.08
C GLU A 164 -7.17 -15.62 -20.63
N GLU A 165 -7.82 -15.31 -21.75
CA GLU A 165 -7.81 -13.97 -22.34
C GLU A 165 -8.60 -12.97 -21.46
N LEU A 166 -9.71 -13.38 -20.85
CA LEU A 166 -10.45 -12.57 -19.88
C LEU A 166 -9.58 -12.22 -18.65
N GLN A 167 -8.84 -13.19 -18.10
CA GLN A 167 -7.89 -12.96 -17.00
C GLN A 167 -6.74 -12.04 -17.42
N ARG A 168 -6.18 -12.24 -18.62
CA ARG A 168 -5.12 -11.39 -19.18
C ARG A 168 -5.58 -9.94 -19.32
N LEU A 169 -6.79 -9.71 -19.83
CA LEU A 169 -7.38 -8.38 -19.93
C LEU A 169 -7.74 -7.80 -18.56
N GLN A 170 -8.25 -8.60 -17.62
CA GLN A 170 -8.47 -8.19 -16.24
C GLN A 170 -7.18 -7.66 -15.60
N HIS A 171 -6.06 -8.39 -15.71
CA HIS A 171 -4.77 -7.95 -15.20
C HIS A 171 -4.35 -6.60 -15.82
N LEU A 172 -4.46 -6.46 -17.15
CA LEU A 172 -4.06 -5.24 -17.86
C LEU A 172 -4.96 -4.02 -17.58
N LEU A 173 -6.24 -4.22 -17.29
CA LEU A 173 -7.21 -3.15 -17.03
C LEU A 173 -7.25 -2.72 -15.56
N PHE A 174 -7.15 -3.67 -14.62
CA PHE A 174 -7.44 -3.46 -13.21
C PHE A 174 -6.23 -3.58 -12.27
N SER A 175 -5.13 -4.25 -12.66
CA SER A 175 -3.94 -4.31 -11.79
C SER A 175 -3.23 -2.96 -11.72
N CYS A 176 -2.84 -2.57 -10.50
CA CYS A 176 -2.05 -1.38 -10.23
C CYS A 176 -0.69 -1.37 -10.96
N ARG A 177 -0.11 -2.55 -11.24
CA ARG A 177 1.14 -2.72 -11.99
C ARG A 177 1.06 -2.15 -13.42
N TYR A 178 -0.11 -2.27 -14.05
CA TYR A 178 -0.31 -1.96 -15.48
C TYR A 178 -1.19 -0.73 -15.73
N ALA A 179 -2.25 -0.54 -14.95
CA ALA A 179 -3.32 0.44 -15.23
C ALA A 179 -2.86 1.90 -15.35
N GLY A 180 -1.74 2.28 -14.72
CA GLY A 180 -1.16 3.63 -14.79
C GLY A 180 -0.21 3.89 -15.97
N ASN A 181 0.27 2.85 -16.66
CA ASN A 181 1.32 2.95 -17.69
C ASN A 181 0.80 2.76 -19.13
N VAL A 182 -0.46 2.37 -19.29
CA VAL A 182 -1.09 2.12 -20.60
C VAL A 182 -1.71 3.40 -21.15
N SER A 183 -1.47 3.72 -22.43
CA SER A 183 -2.07 4.89 -23.09
C SER A 183 -3.59 4.78 -23.16
N LEU A 184 -4.31 5.91 -23.04
CA LEU A 184 -5.78 5.91 -23.01
C LEU A 184 -6.41 5.22 -24.24
N ALA A 185 -5.80 5.39 -25.43
CA ALA A 185 -6.25 4.72 -26.65
C ALA A 185 -6.07 3.19 -26.61
N ARG A 186 -5.00 2.68 -25.96
CA ARG A 186 -4.79 1.24 -25.78
C ARG A 186 -5.70 0.69 -24.69
N ARG A 187 -5.92 1.44 -23.61
CA ARG A 187 -6.88 1.09 -22.54
C ARG A 187 -8.31 0.97 -23.08
N ALA A 188 -8.75 1.91 -23.92
CA ALA A 188 -10.07 1.85 -24.55
C ALA A 188 -10.25 0.64 -25.48
N ARG A 189 -9.19 0.19 -26.17
CA ARG A 189 -9.23 -1.07 -26.96
C ARG A 189 -9.35 -2.28 -26.04
N HIS A 190 -8.50 -2.39 -25.02
CA HIS A 190 -8.57 -3.48 -24.05
C HIS A 190 -9.95 -3.55 -23.36
N ASP A 191 -10.60 -2.42 -23.09
CA ASP A 191 -11.94 -2.32 -22.49
C ASP A 191 -13.04 -2.85 -23.43
N GLU A 192 -12.94 -2.54 -24.73
CA GLU A 192 -13.84 -3.07 -25.76
C GLU A 192 -13.64 -4.59 -25.96
N ASP A 193 -12.39 -5.03 -26.10
CA ASP A 193 -12.02 -6.45 -26.21
C ASP A 193 -12.54 -7.25 -24.99
N PHE A 194 -12.44 -6.67 -23.79
CA PHE A 194 -12.90 -7.24 -22.54
C PHE A 194 -14.43 -7.38 -22.48
N ARG A 195 -15.18 -6.36 -22.90
CA ARG A 195 -16.65 -6.42 -23.02
C ARG A 195 -17.10 -7.47 -24.03
N ILE A 196 -16.43 -7.57 -25.18
CA ILE A 196 -16.70 -8.58 -26.20
C ILE A 196 -16.54 -9.99 -25.61
N ILE A 197 -15.45 -10.25 -24.86
CA ILE A 197 -15.17 -11.56 -24.27
C ILE A 197 -16.13 -11.88 -23.11
N LEU A 198 -16.49 -10.91 -22.26
CA LEU A 198 -17.53 -11.09 -21.24
C LEU A 198 -18.86 -11.55 -21.84
N LEU A 199 -19.30 -10.91 -22.93
CA LEU A 199 -20.55 -11.28 -23.61
C LEU A 199 -20.45 -12.67 -24.26
N GLN A 200 -19.31 -13.01 -24.88
CA GLN A 200 -19.08 -14.35 -25.46
C GLN A 200 -19.09 -15.46 -24.41
N LEU A 201 -18.42 -15.25 -23.28
CA LEU A 201 -18.39 -16.19 -22.16
C LEU A 201 -19.79 -16.37 -21.56
N PHE A 202 -20.54 -15.28 -21.37
CA PHE A 202 -21.93 -15.32 -20.89
C PHE A 202 -22.87 -16.07 -21.83
N GLU A 203 -22.87 -15.77 -23.13
CA GLU A 203 -23.74 -16.48 -24.09
C GLU A 203 -23.40 -17.97 -24.17
N ARG A 204 -22.13 -18.35 -24.01
CA ARG A 204 -21.68 -19.74 -23.94
C ARG A 204 -22.16 -20.45 -22.67
N LEU A 205 -22.02 -19.82 -21.49
CA LEU A 205 -22.44 -20.41 -20.22
C LEU A 205 -23.97 -20.45 -20.06
N ARG A 206 -24.71 -19.47 -20.61
CA ARG A 206 -26.20 -19.52 -20.64
C ARG A 206 -26.72 -20.69 -21.47
N GLY A 207 -26.01 -21.05 -22.54
CA GLY A 207 -26.36 -22.19 -23.41
C GLY A 207 -25.80 -23.54 -22.94
N ALA A 208 -25.08 -23.59 -21.82
CA ALA A 208 -24.38 -24.79 -21.38
C ALA A 208 -25.27 -25.73 -20.55
N VAL A 209 -25.16 -27.02 -20.86
CA VAL A 209 -25.66 -28.13 -20.02
C VAL A 209 -24.46 -28.77 -19.33
N LEU A 210 -24.51 -28.86 -17.99
CA LEU A 210 -23.47 -29.47 -17.17
C LEU A 210 -23.25 -30.94 -17.56
N GLU A 211 -22.00 -31.39 -17.53
CA GLU A 211 -21.50 -32.73 -17.87
C GLU A 211 -21.72 -33.16 -19.34
N GLU A 212 -22.73 -32.65 -20.04
CA GLU A 212 -22.96 -32.89 -21.48
C GLU A 212 -22.12 -31.97 -22.38
N THR A 213 -21.98 -30.68 -22.02
CA THR A 213 -21.36 -29.66 -22.88
C THR A 213 -20.23 -28.87 -22.20
N VAL A 214 -20.21 -28.86 -20.87
CA VAL A 214 -19.18 -28.21 -20.05
C VAL A 214 -19.00 -29.01 -18.76
N THR A 215 -17.77 -29.10 -18.24
CA THR A 215 -17.52 -29.69 -16.92
C THR A 215 -18.06 -28.77 -15.81
N ILE A 216 -18.36 -29.33 -14.64
CA ILE A 216 -18.79 -28.54 -13.47
C ILE A 216 -17.72 -27.50 -13.10
N ASP A 217 -16.46 -27.92 -13.08
CA ASP A 217 -15.27 -27.09 -12.82
C ASP A 217 -15.16 -25.89 -13.77
N ALA A 218 -15.13 -26.12 -15.10
CA ALA A 218 -15.04 -25.03 -16.07
C ALA A 218 -16.29 -24.11 -16.08
N CYS A 219 -17.46 -24.63 -15.70
CA CYS A 219 -18.67 -23.84 -15.52
C CYS A 219 -18.60 -22.95 -14.28
N ALA A 220 -18.14 -23.49 -13.14
CA ALA A 220 -17.95 -22.75 -11.90
C ALA A 220 -16.90 -21.64 -12.08
N PHE A 221 -15.74 -21.95 -12.65
CA PHE A 221 -14.68 -20.98 -12.89
C PHE A 221 -15.15 -19.86 -13.83
N GLY A 222 -15.83 -20.22 -14.92
CA GLY A 222 -16.41 -19.26 -15.86
C GLY A 222 -17.45 -18.34 -15.22
N TRP A 223 -18.35 -18.86 -14.38
CA TRP A 223 -19.32 -18.05 -13.64
C TRP A 223 -18.68 -17.20 -12.55
N MET A 224 -17.64 -17.67 -11.85
CA MET A 224 -16.88 -16.84 -10.90
C MET A 224 -16.21 -15.67 -11.62
N ALA A 225 -15.60 -15.92 -12.79
CA ALA A 225 -14.97 -14.87 -13.60
C ALA A 225 -16.00 -13.84 -14.09
N LEU A 226 -17.17 -14.26 -14.55
CA LEU A 226 -18.26 -13.35 -14.93
C LEU A 226 -18.79 -12.52 -13.74
N LEU A 227 -19.03 -13.15 -12.58
CA LEU A 227 -19.60 -12.44 -11.42
C LEU A 227 -18.66 -11.41 -10.80
N ARG A 228 -17.35 -11.60 -10.91
CA ARG A 228 -16.36 -10.58 -10.54
C ARG A 228 -16.44 -9.31 -11.38
N HIS A 229 -16.99 -9.40 -12.59
CA HIS A 229 -17.15 -8.30 -13.55
C HIS A 229 -18.62 -8.08 -13.93
N VAL A 230 -19.53 -8.32 -13.00
CA VAL A 230 -20.99 -8.30 -13.26
C VAL A 230 -21.50 -6.93 -13.73
N GLU A 231 -20.90 -5.82 -13.28
CA GLU A 231 -21.28 -4.47 -13.71
C GLU A 231 -20.93 -4.22 -15.20
N PRO A 232 -19.67 -4.38 -15.66
CA PRO A 232 -19.34 -4.38 -17.09
C PRO A 232 -20.15 -5.38 -17.94
N LEU A 233 -20.46 -6.57 -17.39
CA LEU A 233 -21.27 -7.57 -18.07
C LEU A 233 -22.71 -7.08 -18.30
N VAL A 234 -23.35 -6.52 -17.27
CA VAL A 234 -24.73 -6.00 -17.33
C VAL A 234 -24.82 -4.82 -18.29
N GLU A 235 -23.86 -3.88 -18.25
CA GLU A 235 -23.76 -2.79 -19.24
C GLU A 235 -23.72 -3.34 -20.68
N THR A 236 -22.89 -4.35 -20.89
CA THR A 236 -22.69 -4.95 -22.22
C THR A 236 -23.95 -5.69 -22.71
N ILE A 237 -24.64 -6.42 -21.84
CA ILE A 237 -25.90 -7.12 -22.17
C ILE A 237 -27.02 -6.11 -22.49
N ALA A 238 -27.14 -5.04 -21.70
CA ALA A 238 -28.13 -3.99 -21.92
C ALA A 238 -27.92 -3.28 -23.26
N GLY A 239 -26.66 -2.95 -23.59
CA GLY A 239 -26.28 -2.29 -24.85
C GLY A 239 -26.31 -3.19 -26.09
N ALA A 240 -26.04 -4.49 -25.95
CA ALA A 240 -26.03 -5.44 -27.07
C ALA A 240 -27.43 -5.89 -27.51
N ALA A 241 -28.43 -5.80 -26.62
CA ALA A 241 -29.80 -6.22 -26.91
C ALA A 241 -30.47 -5.37 -28.00
N ARG A 242 -31.34 -6.00 -28.81
CA ARG A 242 -32.17 -5.32 -29.82
C ARG A 242 -33.64 -5.78 -29.72
N PRO A 243 -34.60 -4.92 -29.33
CA PRO A 243 -34.39 -3.53 -28.83
C PRO A 243 -33.47 -3.49 -27.61
N ALA A 244 -32.88 -2.32 -27.32
CA ALA A 244 -32.08 -2.13 -26.13
C ALA A 244 -32.93 -2.39 -24.88
N VAL A 245 -32.30 -3.02 -23.89
CA VAL A 245 -32.95 -3.56 -22.69
C VAL A 245 -32.46 -2.77 -21.48
N ASP A 246 -33.30 -2.57 -20.48
CA ASP A 246 -32.86 -1.84 -19.29
C ASP A 246 -31.88 -2.66 -18.43
N ALA A 247 -31.23 -1.99 -17.47
CA ALA A 247 -30.26 -2.64 -16.61
C ALA A 247 -30.88 -3.71 -15.69
N GLN A 248 -32.17 -3.60 -15.35
CA GLN A 248 -32.86 -4.53 -14.46
C GLN A 248 -33.20 -5.84 -15.19
N ASP A 249 -33.70 -5.77 -16.41
CA ASP A 249 -33.90 -6.92 -17.31
C ASP A 249 -32.56 -7.58 -17.66
N ALA A 250 -31.48 -6.81 -17.85
CA ALA A 250 -30.14 -7.35 -18.08
C ALA A 250 -29.62 -8.11 -16.84
N VAL A 251 -29.80 -7.56 -15.64
CA VAL A 251 -29.52 -8.26 -14.37
C VAL A 251 -30.34 -9.53 -14.24
N GLN A 252 -31.64 -9.48 -14.54
CA GLN A 252 -32.53 -10.64 -14.47
C GLN A 252 -32.07 -11.76 -15.42
N ARG A 253 -31.67 -11.44 -16.66
CA ARG A 253 -31.12 -12.43 -17.60
C ARG A 253 -29.84 -13.10 -17.10
N VAL A 254 -28.95 -12.35 -16.45
CA VAL A 254 -27.73 -12.92 -15.84
C VAL A 254 -28.10 -13.85 -14.69
N PHE A 255 -29.05 -13.45 -13.85
CA PHE A 255 -29.51 -14.24 -12.72
C PHE A 255 -30.24 -15.52 -13.14
N ASP A 256 -31.18 -15.44 -14.10
CA ASP A 256 -31.90 -16.61 -14.65
C ASP A 256 -30.94 -17.62 -15.29
N ALA A 257 -29.96 -17.14 -16.06
CA ALA A 257 -28.94 -17.97 -16.68
C ALA A 257 -28.08 -18.71 -15.64
N LEU A 258 -27.63 -18.00 -14.61
CA LEU A 258 -26.86 -18.57 -13.50
C LEU A 258 -27.70 -19.54 -12.65
N GLN A 259 -28.99 -19.24 -12.45
CA GLN A 259 -29.90 -20.10 -11.69
C GLN A 259 -30.14 -21.43 -12.41
N GLN A 260 -30.37 -21.39 -13.72
CA GLN A 260 -30.60 -22.56 -14.57
C GLN A 260 -29.32 -23.36 -14.81
N GLY A 261 -28.20 -22.69 -15.09
CA GLY A 261 -26.93 -23.33 -15.44
C GLY A 261 -26.14 -23.89 -14.25
N LEU A 262 -26.33 -23.36 -13.03
CA LEU A 262 -25.51 -23.73 -11.88
C LEU A 262 -26.26 -23.84 -10.54
N LEU A 263 -26.95 -22.79 -10.09
CA LEU A 263 -27.44 -22.73 -8.69
C LEU A 263 -28.45 -23.84 -8.35
N ARG A 264 -29.39 -24.17 -9.24
CA ARG A 264 -30.33 -25.29 -9.00
C ARG A 264 -29.62 -26.64 -8.88
N SER A 265 -28.52 -26.83 -9.60
CA SER A 265 -27.73 -28.07 -9.58
C SER A 265 -26.88 -28.21 -8.32
N MET A 266 -26.64 -27.12 -7.59
CA MET A 266 -25.98 -27.12 -6.27
C MET A 266 -26.91 -27.51 -5.11
N GLU A 267 -28.23 -27.56 -5.31
CA GLU A 267 -29.14 -27.88 -4.22
C GLU A 267 -29.11 -29.35 -3.80
N LYS A 268 -29.52 -29.59 -2.56
CA LYS A 268 -29.36 -30.89 -1.91
C LYS A 268 -29.95 -32.05 -2.72
N GLY A 269 -29.10 -32.99 -3.14
CA GLY A 269 -29.46 -34.16 -3.94
C GLY A 269 -29.42 -33.97 -5.47
N ALA A 270 -29.16 -32.76 -5.97
CA ALA A 270 -28.92 -32.49 -7.38
C ALA A 270 -27.48 -32.88 -7.81
N ALA A 271 -27.15 -32.74 -9.11
CA ALA A 271 -25.92 -33.28 -9.69
C ALA A 271 -24.64 -32.74 -9.02
N VAL A 272 -24.47 -31.42 -8.93
CA VAL A 272 -23.27 -30.78 -8.36
C VAL A 272 -23.17 -31.06 -6.86
N HIS A 273 -24.30 -31.09 -6.14
CA HIS A 273 -24.33 -31.47 -4.72
C HIS A 273 -23.84 -32.89 -4.47
N ARG A 274 -24.23 -33.85 -5.31
CA ARG A 274 -23.78 -35.25 -5.19
C ARG A 274 -22.29 -35.41 -5.49
N GLY A 275 -21.78 -34.78 -6.55
CA GLY A 275 -20.34 -34.82 -6.86
C GLY A 275 -19.49 -34.15 -5.76
N ALA A 276 -19.96 -33.03 -5.22
CA ALA A 276 -19.32 -32.37 -4.07
C ALA A 276 -19.32 -33.26 -2.82
N ALA A 277 -20.45 -33.88 -2.47
CA ALA A 277 -20.58 -34.78 -1.33
C ALA A 277 -19.78 -36.09 -1.49
N ALA A 278 -19.52 -36.53 -2.71
CA ALA A 278 -18.68 -37.68 -3.04
C ALA A 278 -17.17 -37.36 -3.04
N GLY A 279 -16.79 -36.08 -2.99
CA GLY A 279 -15.39 -35.64 -3.09
C GLY A 279 -14.81 -35.69 -4.51
N GLU A 280 -15.67 -35.66 -5.53
CA GLU A 280 -15.28 -35.76 -6.95
C GLU A 280 -14.84 -34.41 -7.54
N LEU A 281 -15.18 -33.29 -6.87
CA LEU A 281 -14.84 -31.94 -7.32
C LEU A 281 -13.50 -31.46 -6.74
N PRO A 282 -12.68 -30.72 -7.51
CA PRO A 282 -11.48 -30.08 -6.99
C PRO A 282 -11.81 -28.97 -5.99
N LEU A 283 -10.83 -28.61 -5.15
CA LEU A 283 -10.96 -27.55 -4.15
C LEU A 283 -11.33 -26.20 -4.78
N GLU A 284 -10.74 -25.91 -5.94
CA GLU A 284 -11.00 -24.73 -6.77
C GLU A 284 -12.49 -24.61 -7.11
N ALA A 285 -13.08 -25.63 -7.74
CA ALA A 285 -14.51 -25.69 -8.04
C ALA A 285 -15.40 -25.54 -6.79
N LEU A 286 -15.04 -26.19 -5.67
CA LEU A 286 -15.80 -26.07 -4.42
C LEU A 286 -15.78 -24.62 -3.88
N ILE A 287 -14.63 -23.95 -3.95
CA ILE A 287 -14.48 -22.53 -3.58
C ILE A 287 -15.29 -21.63 -4.52
N GLU A 288 -15.20 -21.86 -5.82
CA GLU A 288 -15.92 -21.11 -6.85
C GLU A 288 -17.42 -21.19 -6.65
N LEU A 289 -17.97 -22.40 -6.54
CA LEU A 289 -19.38 -22.67 -6.24
C LEU A 289 -19.84 -21.93 -4.98
N LEU A 290 -19.09 -22.04 -3.89
CA LEU A 290 -19.41 -21.35 -2.63
C LEU A 290 -19.38 -19.82 -2.80
N SER A 291 -18.40 -19.28 -3.53
CA SER A 291 -18.27 -17.83 -3.78
C SER A 291 -19.39 -17.26 -4.64
N ILE A 292 -19.82 -18.01 -5.64
CA ILE A 292 -20.93 -17.68 -6.55
C ILE A 292 -22.23 -17.60 -5.75
N ALA A 293 -22.56 -18.67 -5.00
CA ALA A 293 -23.82 -18.74 -4.25
C ALA A 293 -23.86 -17.80 -3.02
N ALA A 294 -22.70 -17.49 -2.43
CA ALA A 294 -22.58 -16.48 -1.37
C ALA A 294 -22.50 -15.02 -1.89
N SER A 295 -22.44 -14.81 -3.21
CA SER A 295 -22.18 -13.49 -3.79
C SER A 295 -23.31 -12.48 -3.49
N PRO A 296 -22.99 -11.21 -3.19
CA PRO A 296 -24.00 -10.15 -3.00
C PRO A 296 -24.88 -9.90 -4.24
N PHE A 297 -24.51 -10.41 -5.41
CA PHE A 297 -25.35 -10.37 -6.61
C PHE A 297 -26.47 -11.40 -6.52
N VAL A 298 -26.14 -12.69 -6.35
CA VAL A 298 -27.11 -13.80 -6.27
C VAL A 298 -28.11 -13.56 -5.14
N LEU A 299 -27.63 -13.13 -3.97
CA LEU A 299 -28.47 -12.86 -2.81
C LEU A 299 -29.52 -11.78 -3.07
N ARG A 300 -29.09 -10.62 -3.59
CA ARG A 300 -30.01 -9.50 -3.87
C ARG A 300 -30.97 -9.80 -5.02
N CYS A 301 -30.55 -10.58 -6.01
CA CYS A 301 -31.44 -10.99 -7.10
C CYS A 301 -32.50 -11.99 -6.60
N GLY A 302 -32.13 -12.93 -5.72
CA GLY A 302 -33.10 -13.81 -5.06
C GLY A 302 -34.19 -13.03 -4.30
N ASP A 303 -33.79 -12.02 -3.52
CA ASP A 303 -34.72 -11.17 -2.77
C ASP A 303 -35.62 -10.31 -3.69
N VAL A 304 -35.05 -9.70 -4.75
CA VAL A 304 -35.77 -8.77 -5.64
C VAL A 304 -36.71 -9.49 -6.61
N PHE A 305 -36.27 -10.62 -7.17
CA PHE A 305 -37.01 -11.34 -8.23
C PHE A 305 -37.72 -12.60 -7.72
N GLN A 306 -37.67 -12.88 -6.40
CA GLN A 306 -38.28 -14.04 -5.76
C GLN A 306 -37.78 -15.39 -6.33
N GLY A 307 -36.55 -15.42 -6.82
CA GLY A 307 -35.92 -16.62 -7.38
C GLY A 307 -35.38 -17.55 -6.30
N GLU A 308 -35.51 -18.86 -6.50
CA GLU A 308 -34.89 -19.89 -5.65
C GLU A 308 -33.36 -19.73 -5.61
N VAL A 309 -32.82 -19.49 -4.41
CA VAL A 309 -31.38 -19.43 -4.11
C VAL A 309 -31.02 -20.60 -3.20
N VAL A 310 -29.80 -21.12 -3.36
CA VAL A 310 -29.27 -22.25 -2.57
C VAL A 310 -29.44 -22.02 -1.06
N SER A 311 -30.01 -23.02 -0.38
CA SER A 311 -30.34 -22.96 1.03
C SER A 311 -29.12 -22.76 1.92
N LEU A 312 -29.27 -22.03 3.03
CA LEU A 312 -28.16 -21.79 3.96
C LEU A 312 -27.59 -23.08 4.58
N ALA A 313 -28.43 -24.12 4.72
CA ALA A 313 -28.00 -25.44 5.18
C ALA A 313 -27.13 -26.14 4.13
N THR A 314 -27.52 -26.09 2.85
CA THR A 314 -26.71 -26.60 1.73
C THR A 314 -25.37 -25.86 1.65
N LEU A 315 -25.36 -24.53 1.81
CA LEU A 315 -24.13 -23.72 1.81
C LEU A 315 -23.21 -23.99 3.02
N ALA A 316 -23.75 -24.45 4.14
CA ALA A 316 -22.97 -24.93 5.28
C ALA A 316 -22.17 -26.19 4.91
N GLU A 317 -22.81 -27.16 4.25
CA GLU A 317 -22.17 -28.40 3.79
C GLU A 317 -21.00 -28.09 2.83
N TYR A 318 -21.21 -27.18 1.85
CA TYR A 318 -20.12 -26.74 0.96
C TYR A 318 -18.97 -26.05 1.70
N ALA A 319 -19.25 -25.20 2.70
CA ALA A 319 -18.21 -24.52 3.47
C ALA A 319 -17.35 -25.51 4.30
N ASP A 320 -17.98 -26.56 4.84
CA ASP A 320 -17.30 -27.65 5.53
C ASP A 320 -16.47 -28.51 4.56
N TRP A 321 -16.97 -28.81 3.36
CA TRP A 321 -16.24 -29.57 2.33
C TRP A 321 -15.02 -28.81 1.80
N VAL A 322 -15.16 -27.52 1.50
CA VAL A 322 -14.02 -26.65 1.12
C VAL A 322 -12.94 -26.69 2.20
N SER A 323 -13.34 -26.54 3.47
CA SER A 323 -12.42 -26.60 4.60
C SER A 323 -11.74 -27.97 4.69
N ALA A 324 -12.47 -29.08 4.60
CA ALA A 324 -11.91 -30.43 4.65
C ALA A 324 -10.91 -30.69 3.51
N ALA A 325 -11.26 -30.33 2.27
CA ALA A 325 -10.39 -30.47 1.11
C ALA A 325 -9.12 -29.61 1.20
N ALA A 326 -9.22 -28.36 1.70
CA ALA A 326 -8.06 -27.50 1.93
C ALA A 326 -7.12 -28.05 3.00
N HIS A 327 -7.64 -28.62 4.09
CA HIS A 327 -6.82 -29.28 5.10
C HIS A 327 -6.16 -30.56 4.59
N GLN A 328 -6.83 -31.32 3.70
CA GLN A 328 -6.23 -32.52 3.11
C GLN A 328 -5.07 -32.14 2.20
N ARG A 329 -5.28 -31.20 1.27
CA ARG A 329 -4.23 -30.74 0.35
C ARG A 329 -3.00 -30.18 1.08
N ALA A 330 -3.20 -29.44 2.18
CA ALA A 330 -2.09 -28.96 3.00
C ALA A 330 -1.22 -30.12 3.54
N ARG A 331 -1.84 -31.21 4.01
CA ARG A 331 -1.13 -32.41 4.47
C ARG A 331 -0.42 -33.15 3.34
N ASP A 332 -1.05 -33.23 2.18
CA ASP A 332 -0.48 -33.91 1.01
C ASP A 332 0.78 -33.16 0.54
N VAL A 333 0.75 -31.82 0.52
CA VAL A 333 1.93 -30.98 0.24
C VAL A 333 3.02 -31.10 1.31
N ASP A 334 2.66 -31.06 2.60
CA ASP A 334 3.61 -31.22 3.71
C ASP A 334 4.32 -32.60 3.67
N ALA A 335 3.65 -33.65 3.18
CA ALA A 335 4.24 -34.97 2.98
C ALA A 335 5.23 -34.99 1.81
N ASP A 336 4.86 -34.42 0.66
CA ASP A 336 5.74 -34.28 -0.52
C ASP A 336 7.03 -33.46 -0.22
N GLU A 337 6.95 -32.43 0.64
CA GLU A 337 8.12 -31.64 1.06
C GLU A 337 9.08 -32.45 1.95
N ALA A 338 8.58 -33.39 2.75
CA ALA A 338 9.40 -34.27 3.60
C ALA A 338 10.27 -35.24 2.77
N ASP A 339 9.81 -35.63 1.58
CA ASP A 339 10.54 -36.51 0.64
C ASP A 339 11.60 -35.79 -0.21
N GLY A 340 11.84 -34.50 0.04
CA GLY A 340 13.04 -33.78 -0.43
C GLY A 340 12.80 -32.69 -1.48
N ALA A 341 11.55 -32.37 -1.81
CA ALA A 341 11.21 -31.25 -2.68
C ALA A 341 11.35 -29.91 -1.93
N ALA A 342 12.55 -29.33 -1.89
CA ALA A 342 12.91 -28.15 -1.09
C ALA A 342 12.26 -26.80 -1.52
N ALA A 343 11.16 -26.81 -2.27
CA ALA A 343 10.45 -25.62 -2.73
C ALA A 343 9.05 -25.57 -2.10
N LEU A 344 8.77 -24.53 -1.31
CA LEU A 344 7.48 -24.32 -0.67
C LEU A 344 6.38 -24.24 -1.75
N ARG A 345 5.51 -25.25 -1.83
CA ARG A 345 4.42 -25.27 -2.81
C ARG A 345 3.19 -24.54 -2.29
N GLU A 346 2.52 -23.79 -3.15
CA GLU A 346 1.25 -23.16 -2.81
C GLU A 346 0.13 -24.18 -2.56
N TRP A 347 -0.66 -23.97 -1.51
CA TRP A 347 -1.81 -24.82 -1.17
C TRP A 347 -3.08 -24.43 -1.93
N VAL A 348 -3.37 -23.13 -2.02
CA VAL A 348 -4.55 -22.53 -2.65
C VAL A 348 -4.12 -21.22 -3.28
N ALA A 349 -4.42 -21.02 -4.56
CA ALA A 349 -4.08 -19.80 -5.28
C ALA A 349 -4.70 -18.56 -4.60
N PRO A 350 -4.05 -17.37 -4.63
CA PRO A 350 -4.49 -16.20 -3.87
C PRO A 350 -5.89 -15.73 -4.29
N VAL A 351 -6.23 -16.00 -5.55
CA VAL A 351 -7.49 -15.64 -6.19
C VAL A 351 -8.68 -16.43 -5.60
N HIS A 352 -8.50 -17.73 -5.37
CA HIS A 352 -9.48 -18.61 -4.72
C HIS A 352 -9.50 -18.37 -3.21
N LEU A 353 -8.36 -18.08 -2.59
CA LEU A 353 -8.28 -17.75 -1.17
C LEU A 353 -9.05 -16.46 -0.81
N GLU A 354 -8.97 -15.43 -1.66
CA GLU A 354 -9.81 -14.22 -1.55
C GLU A 354 -11.30 -14.59 -1.72
N ALA A 355 -11.66 -15.32 -2.78
CA ALA A 355 -13.04 -15.72 -3.03
C ALA A 355 -13.64 -16.52 -1.86
N TRP A 356 -12.89 -17.48 -1.29
CA TRP A 356 -13.30 -18.28 -0.14
C TRP A 356 -13.50 -17.44 1.11
N THR A 357 -12.50 -16.65 1.51
CA THR A 357 -12.59 -15.80 2.72
C THR A 357 -13.72 -14.76 2.62
N THR A 358 -13.91 -14.17 1.44
CA THR A 358 -15.03 -13.25 1.15
C THR A 358 -16.38 -13.98 1.19
N ALA A 359 -16.49 -15.21 0.66
CA ALA A 359 -17.70 -16.03 0.75
C ALA A 359 -18.08 -16.36 2.20
N ILE A 360 -17.14 -16.85 3.02
CA ILE A 360 -17.37 -17.14 4.44
C ILE A 360 -17.83 -15.89 5.21
N LYS A 361 -17.24 -14.72 4.91
CA LYS A 361 -17.66 -13.43 5.47
C LYS A 361 -19.07 -13.02 5.05
N HIS A 362 -19.51 -13.31 3.83
CA HIS A 362 -20.89 -13.09 3.41
C HIS A 362 -21.87 -14.05 4.09
N LEU A 363 -21.52 -15.34 4.20
CA LEU A 363 -22.35 -16.35 4.87
C LEU A 363 -22.50 -16.08 6.36
N HIS A 364 -21.43 -15.65 7.05
CA HIS A 364 -21.48 -15.25 8.45
C HIS A 364 -22.49 -14.12 8.70
N ARG A 365 -22.51 -13.10 7.82
CA ARG A 365 -23.49 -12.01 7.87
C ARG A 365 -24.93 -12.44 7.62
N ARG A 366 -25.16 -13.62 7.01
CA ARG A 366 -26.49 -14.26 6.89
C ARG A 366 -26.85 -15.15 8.08
N GLY A 367 -26.02 -15.19 9.11
CA GLY A 367 -26.24 -16.00 10.31
C GLY A 367 -25.64 -17.41 10.27
N LEU A 368 -24.77 -17.73 9.31
CA LEU A 368 -24.04 -19.00 9.34
C LEU A 368 -23.01 -18.98 10.50
N PRO A 369 -22.98 -20.00 11.37
CA PRO A 369 -21.91 -20.16 12.35
C PRO A 369 -20.65 -20.63 11.64
N VAL A 370 -19.64 -19.75 11.53
CA VAL A 370 -18.37 -20.03 10.82
C VAL A 370 -17.18 -20.26 11.76
N LYS A 371 -17.39 -20.23 13.08
CA LYS A 371 -16.32 -20.23 14.11
C LYS A 371 -15.38 -21.43 14.00
N HIS A 372 -15.88 -22.61 13.64
CA HIS A 372 -15.09 -23.82 13.45
C HIS A 372 -14.19 -23.79 12.20
N LEU A 373 -14.53 -22.96 11.20
CA LEU A 373 -13.77 -22.81 9.95
C LEU A 373 -12.57 -21.85 10.10
N LEU A 374 -12.64 -20.90 11.03
CA LEU A 374 -11.69 -19.78 11.11
C LEU A 374 -10.24 -20.20 11.35
N LEU A 375 -9.98 -21.25 12.14
CA LEU A 375 -8.62 -21.68 12.43
C LEU A 375 -7.91 -22.22 11.18
N GLY A 376 -8.60 -23.06 10.40
CA GLY A 376 -8.11 -23.57 9.13
C GLY A 376 -8.01 -22.49 8.06
N LEU A 377 -9.01 -21.63 7.95
CA LEU A 377 -8.99 -20.50 7.02
C LEU A 377 -7.81 -19.55 7.30
N ASN A 378 -7.52 -19.27 8.58
CA ASN A 378 -6.37 -18.47 8.99
C ASN A 378 -5.04 -19.16 8.64
N SER A 379 -4.90 -20.48 8.87
CA SER A 379 -3.67 -21.19 8.49
C SER A 379 -3.40 -21.16 6.97
N GLN A 380 -4.44 -21.28 6.15
CA GLN A 380 -4.36 -21.18 4.69
C GLN A 380 -3.93 -19.78 4.23
N VAL A 381 -4.51 -18.71 4.80
CA VAL A 381 -4.08 -17.34 4.51
C VAL A 381 -2.63 -17.10 4.92
N ARG A 382 -2.25 -17.51 6.13
CA ARG A 382 -0.87 -17.38 6.64
C ARG A 382 0.13 -18.13 5.76
N HIS A 383 -0.23 -19.30 5.26
CA HIS A 383 0.59 -20.04 4.31
C HIS A 383 0.81 -19.28 2.99
N ALA A 384 -0.25 -18.75 2.37
CA ALA A 384 -0.13 -17.93 1.16
C ALA A 384 0.74 -16.67 1.38
N VAL A 385 0.61 -16.00 2.53
CA VAL A 385 1.48 -14.89 2.94
C VAL A 385 2.95 -15.32 2.99
N LEU A 386 3.25 -16.51 3.50
CA LEU A 386 4.60 -17.07 3.55
C LEU A 386 5.14 -17.44 2.17
N CYS A 387 4.33 -18.01 1.27
CA CYS A 387 4.68 -18.25 -0.14
C CYS A 387 5.13 -16.96 -0.82
N VAL A 388 4.24 -15.95 -0.89
CA VAL A 388 4.51 -14.65 -1.52
C VAL A 388 5.75 -13.99 -0.90
N THR A 389 5.90 -14.06 0.43
CA THR A 389 7.09 -13.52 1.13
C THR A 389 8.38 -14.24 0.73
N ARG A 390 8.38 -15.57 0.59
CA ARG A 390 9.57 -16.34 0.18
C ARG A 390 9.93 -16.04 -1.28
N THR A 391 8.95 -16.00 -2.18
CA THR A 391 9.16 -15.68 -3.60
C THR A 391 9.78 -14.29 -3.77
N LEU A 392 9.28 -13.28 -3.05
CA LEU A 392 9.86 -11.93 -3.05
C LEU A 392 11.28 -11.90 -2.43
N LYS A 393 11.52 -12.63 -1.34
CA LYS A 393 12.84 -12.75 -0.71
C LYS A 393 13.89 -13.40 -1.63
N GLY A 394 13.49 -14.27 -2.55
CA GLY A 394 14.38 -14.79 -3.60
C GLY A 394 15.10 -13.70 -4.41
N VAL A 395 14.55 -12.48 -4.46
CA VAL A 395 15.14 -11.30 -5.13
C VAL A 395 15.78 -10.31 -4.15
N THR A 396 15.18 -10.09 -2.98
CA THR A 396 15.60 -9.01 -2.05
C THR A 396 16.65 -9.44 -1.02
N ASP A 397 16.74 -10.73 -0.68
CA ASP A 397 17.45 -11.20 0.51
C ASP A 397 18.99 -11.03 0.43
N VAL A 398 19.61 -11.01 1.60
CA VAL A 398 21.02 -10.70 1.80
C VAL A 398 21.88 -11.80 1.18
N THR A 399 22.76 -11.47 0.23
CA THR A 399 23.70 -12.46 -0.32
C THR A 399 24.75 -12.93 0.68
N VAL A 400 25.21 -14.18 0.52
CA VAL A 400 26.26 -14.87 1.30
C VAL A 400 27.40 -13.96 1.80
N ARG A 401 27.97 -13.08 0.95
CA ARG A 401 29.03 -12.14 1.35
C ARG A 401 28.61 -11.20 2.49
N GLU A 402 27.41 -10.65 2.42
CA GLU A 402 26.86 -9.75 3.44
C GLU A 402 26.28 -10.55 4.62
N GLN A 403 25.75 -11.77 4.40
CA GLN A 403 25.39 -12.68 5.50
C GLN A 403 26.60 -12.98 6.40
N VAL A 404 27.74 -13.39 5.82
CA VAL A 404 28.99 -13.64 6.56
C VAL A 404 29.45 -12.39 7.33
N LYS A 405 29.42 -11.22 6.67
CA LYS A 405 29.80 -9.94 7.29
C LYS A 405 28.90 -9.56 8.46
N GLU A 406 27.60 -9.81 8.36
CA GLU A 406 26.64 -9.52 9.43
C GLU A 406 26.74 -10.54 10.58
N SER A 407 26.93 -11.84 10.27
CA SER A 407 27.23 -12.87 11.27
C SER A 407 28.51 -12.56 12.07
N LEU A 408 29.56 -12.09 11.40
CA LEU A 408 30.80 -11.67 12.05
C LEU A 408 30.59 -10.43 12.94
N ARG A 409 29.79 -9.46 12.50
CA ARG A 409 29.43 -8.27 13.30
C ARG A 409 28.60 -8.62 14.54
N GLY A 410 27.60 -9.48 14.39
CA GLY A 410 26.78 -9.97 15.50
C GLY A 410 27.62 -10.77 16.51
N SER A 411 28.56 -11.58 16.04
CA SER A 411 29.49 -12.33 16.91
C SER A 411 30.39 -11.38 17.73
N VAL A 412 30.98 -10.36 17.12
CA VAL A 412 31.83 -9.37 17.80
C VAL A 412 31.04 -8.52 18.81
N GLN A 413 29.78 -8.19 18.53
CA GLN A 413 28.92 -7.44 19.47
C GLN A 413 28.38 -8.30 20.62
N SER A 414 28.21 -9.62 20.42
CA SER A 414 27.76 -10.55 21.48
C SER A 414 28.79 -10.75 22.60
N SER A 415 30.07 -10.46 22.34
CA SER A 415 31.19 -10.66 23.30
C SER A 415 31.56 -9.43 24.13
N ALA A 416 30.91 -8.27 23.92
CA ALA A 416 31.18 -7.03 24.66
C ALA A 416 29.93 -6.57 25.42
N PRO A 417 29.98 -6.36 26.75
CA PRO A 417 28.82 -5.87 27.50
C PRO A 417 28.54 -4.40 27.19
N SER A 418 27.47 -4.14 26.45
CA SER A 418 26.65 -2.91 26.45
C SER A 418 27.40 -1.57 26.63
N ALA A 419 28.46 -1.34 25.85
CA ALA A 419 29.10 -0.03 25.72
C ALA A 419 29.36 0.27 24.24
N SER A 420 28.87 1.44 23.79
CA SER A 420 29.04 2.03 22.46
C SER A 420 28.66 1.18 21.23
N GLN A 421 27.49 1.49 20.64
CA GLN A 421 27.33 1.43 19.19
C GLN A 421 28.24 2.50 18.54
N HIS A 422 29.53 2.17 18.37
CA HIS A 422 30.48 2.90 17.53
C HIS A 422 31.08 1.92 16.53
N GLY A 423 30.53 1.91 15.31
CA GLY A 423 31.10 1.13 14.22
C GLY A 423 32.30 1.85 13.60
N GLY A 424 33.44 1.15 13.53
CA GLY A 424 34.56 1.48 12.65
C GLY A 424 35.59 2.44 13.24
N GLU A 425 36.65 1.88 13.82
CA GLU A 425 37.93 2.55 14.04
C GLU A 425 38.61 2.80 12.68
N ASP A 426 38.29 3.91 12.03
CA ASP A 426 38.99 4.44 10.84
C ASP A 426 38.70 5.95 10.66
N ALA A 427 38.40 6.65 11.76
CA ALA A 427 37.91 8.04 11.74
C ALA A 427 38.44 8.91 12.90
N GLU A 428 39.64 8.61 13.42
CA GLU A 428 40.35 9.51 14.34
C GLU A 428 40.90 10.71 13.57
N SER A 429 40.13 11.82 13.50
CA SER A 429 40.63 13.20 13.31
C SER A 429 39.56 14.28 13.10
N MET A 430 38.26 14.01 13.26
CA MET A 430 37.22 15.05 13.17
C MET A 430 36.27 15.05 14.37
N PRO A 431 35.99 16.23 15.00
CA PRO A 431 35.08 16.32 16.12
C PRO A 431 33.65 15.97 15.69
N ALA A 432 32.84 15.52 16.66
CA ALA A 432 31.48 15.02 16.45
C ALA A 432 30.52 16.09 15.92
N ARG A 433 30.57 16.37 14.61
CA ARG A 433 29.47 17.02 13.89
C ARG A 433 28.23 16.16 14.05
N VAL A 434 27.17 16.76 14.61
CA VAL A 434 25.81 16.26 14.78
C VAL A 434 25.52 15.09 13.83
N ARG A 435 25.62 13.85 14.34
CA ARG A 435 25.23 12.67 13.59
C ARG A 435 23.73 12.80 13.32
N GLN A 436 23.34 13.08 12.08
CA GLN A 436 21.94 13.13 11.70
C GLN A 436 21.27 11.81 12.08
N PRO A 437 20.04 11.83 12.63
CA PRO A 437 19.33 10.61 12.97
C PRO A 437 19.13 9.78 11.69
N LYS A 438 19.83 8.64 11.63
CA LYS A 438 19.67 7.68 10.54
C LYS A 438 18.35 6.93 10.78
N ALA A 439 17.56 6.71 9.73
CA ALA A 439 16.31 5.97 9.84
C ALA A 439 16.53 4.56 10.42
N VAL A 440 15.48 3.92 10.92
CA VAL A 440 15.60 2.57 11.50
C VAL A 440 15.54 1.52 10.38
N VAL A 441 16.50 0.58 10.40
CA VAL A 441 16.49 -0.62 9.56
C VAL A 441 15.53 -1.61 10.20
N LEU A 442 14.46 -1.98 9.48
CA LEU A 442 13.44 -2.93 9.94
C LEU A 442 13.73 -4.34 9.41
N ASP A 443 14.13 -4.42 8.13
CA ASP A 443 14.40 -5.66 7.42
C ASP A 443 15.76 -5.53 6.72
N ALA A 444 16.63 -6.52 6.90
CA ALA A 444 17.90 -6.59 6.17
C ALA A 444 17.65 -6.97 4.70
N THR A 445 18.46 -6.45 3.79
CA THR A 445 18.28 -6.61 2.34
C THR A 445 19.63 -6.50 1.63
N SER A 446 19.76 -7.03 0.42
CA SER A 446 20.98 -6.86 -0.37
C SER A 446 21.21 -5.40 -0.79
N PRO A 447 22.46 -4.97 -1.09
CA PRO A 447 22.70 -3.64 -1.68
C PRO A 447 22.05 -3.52 -3.07
N PRO A 448 21.73 -2.30 -3.53
CA PRO A 448 21.06 -2.08 -4.83
C PRO A 448 21.82 -2.70 -6.01
N ARG A 449 21.07 -3.37 -6.90
CA ARG A 449 21.57 -4.18 -8.03
C ARG A 449 20.96 -3.80 -9.37
N GLY A 450 20.28 -2.66 -9.44
CA GLY A 450 19.36 -2.36 -10.53
C GLY A 450 17.94 -2.74 -10.16
N VAL A 451 17.01 -2.11 -10.88
CA VAL A 451 15.58 -2.44 -10.82
C VAL A 451 15.40 -3.90 -11.23
N GLN A 452 14.79 -4.68 -10.35
CA GLN A 452 14.40 -6.07 -10.59
C GLN A 452 12.92 -6.14 -10.99
N ALA A 453 12.54 -7.16 -11.76
CA ALA A 453 11.14 -7.53 -11.91
C ALA A 453 10.65 -8.24 -10.64
N ALA A 454 9.37 -8.04 -10.29
CA ALA A 454 8.75 -8.84 -9.24
C ALA A 454 8.44 -10.25 -9.79
N PRO A 455 8.82 -11.33 -9.07
CA PRO A 455 8.56 -12.71 -9.48
C PRO A 455 7.13 -13.20 -9.15
N THR A 456 6.32 -12.36 -8.50
CA THR A 456 4.92 -12.64 -8.13
C THR A 456 3.98 -12.12 -9.21
N GLU A 457 2.77 -12.68 -9.26
CA GLU A 457 1.71 -12.15 -10.09
C GLU A 457 1.30 -10.74 -9.64
N CYS A 458 0.56 -10.05 -10.50
CA CYS A 458 0.32 -8.62 -10.40
C CYS A 458 -0.73 -8.22 -9.34
N ASP A 459 -1.42 -9.19 -8.74
CA ASP A 459 -2.49 -9.00 -7.76
C ASP A 459 -2.34 -9.88 -6.50
N ASP A 460 -1.45 -10.89 -6.47
CA ASP A 460 -1.11 -11.75 -5.32
C ASP A 460 -1.15 -11.02 -3.97
N VAL A 461 -0.35 -9.95 -3.85
CA VAL A 461 -0.19 -9.18 -2.62
C VAL A 461 -1.51 -8.54 -2.19
N SER A 462 -2.31 -8.06 -3.15
CA SER A 462 -3.61 -7.41 -2.90
C SER A 462 -4.71 -8.43 -2.59
N LEU A 463 -4.70 -9.60 -3.24
CA LEU A 463 -5.61 -10.71 -2.96
C LEU A 463 -5.37 -11.30 -1.57
N VAL A 464 -4.10 -11.62 -1.22
CA VAL A 464 -3.73 -12.14 0.10
C VAL A 464 -4.05 -11.13 1.21
N LEU A 465 -3.82 -9.82 0.99
CA LEU A 465 -4.24 -8.79 1.96
C LEU A 465 -5.76 -8.70 2.12
N SER A 466 -6.52 -8.88 1.03
CA SER A 466 -7.99 -8.89 1.07
C SER A 466 -8.52 -10.10 1.84
N ALA A 467 -7.91 -11.27 1.63
CA ALA A 467 -8.20 -12.48 2.38
C ALA A 467 -7.89 -12.35 3.88
N ALA A 468 -6.70 -11.81 4.21
CA ALA A 468 -6.33 -11.49 5.59
C ALA A 468 -7.29 -10.46 6.23
N MET A 469 -7.71 -9.45 5.49
CA MET A 469 -8.71 -8.47 5.95
C MET A 469 -10.05 -9.14 6.28
N ALA A 470 -10.52 -10.07 5.45
CA ALA A 470 -11.76 -10.80 5.68
C ALA A 470 -11.67 -11.71 6.92
N VAL A 471 -10.56 -12.43 7.11
CA VAL A 471 -10.31 -13.23 8.33
C VAL A 471 -10.30 -12.36 9.59
N LEU A 472 -9.58 -11.23 9.58
CA LEU A 472 -9.54 -10.30 10.72
C LEU A 472 -10.93 -9.74 11.08
N GLN A 473 -11.76 -9.46 10.08
CA GLN A 473 -13.13 -8.98 10.29
C GLN A 473 -14.05 -10.08 10.86
N LEU A 474 -13.93 -11.32 10.36
CA LEU A 474 -14.63 -12.49 10.90
C LEU A 474 -14.26 -12.77 12.37
N VAL A 475 -12.96 -12.77 12.68
CA VAL A 475 -12.42 -12.90 14.04
C VAL A 475 -13.02 -11.83 14.97
N SER A 476 -13.03 -10.56 14.54
CA SER A 476 -13.57 -9.46 15.34
C SER A 476 -15.09 -9.52 15.59
N GLN A 477 -15.81 -10.39 14.89
CA GLN A 477 -17.27 -10.55 14.96
C GLN A 477 -17.70 -11.82 15.73
N CYS A 478 -16.75 -12.66 16.16
CA CYS A 478 -17.04 -13.90 16.87
C CYS A 478 -16.94 -13.77 18.40
N ASP A 479 -17.79 -14.49 19.14
CA ASP A 479 -17.92 -14.36 20.60
C ASP A 479 -16.68 -14.77 21.41
N SER A 480 -16.51 -14.08 22.55
CA SER A 480 -15.28 -13.92 23.34
C SER A 480 -14.65 -15.17 23.95
N ASP A 481 -15.36 -16.29 24.06
CA ASP A 481 -14.95 -17.43 24.90
C ASP A 481 -13.72 -18.22 24.39
N THR A 482 -13.13 -17.81 23.27
CA THR A 482 -11.87 -18.37 22.71
C THR A 482 -10.78 -17.32 22.46
N ALA A 483 -10.94 -16.09 22.97
CA ALA A 483 -10.13 -14.93 22.59
C ALA A 483 -8.60 -15.13 22.63
N ALA A 484 -8.06 -15.86 23.61
CA ALA A 484 -6.61 -16.02 23.78
C ALA A 484 -5.91 -16.83 22.68
N ILE A 485 -6.59 -17.82 22.08
CA ILE A 485 -6.02 -18.62 20.97
C ILE A 485 -6.10 -17.82 19.67
N ASP A 486 -7.17 -17.04 19.51
CA ASP A 486 -7.41 -16.21 18.33
C ASP A 486 -6.48 -14.99 18.29
N GLU A 487 -6.15 -14.41 19.44
CA GLU A 487 -5.28 -13.24 19.57
C GLU A 487 -3.84 -13.51 19.09
N GLU A 488 -3.24 -14.65 19.46
CA GLU A 488 -1.90 -15.03 18.98
C GLU A 488 -1.91 -15.37 17.48
N SER A 489 -2.93 -16.07 16.99
CA SER A 489 -3.03 -16.39 15.55
C SER A 489 -3.25 -15.13 14.70
N THR A 490 -4.08 -14.20 15.20
CA THR A 490 -4.28 -12.86 14.64
C THR A 490 -2.97 -12.06 14.63
N ARG A 491 -2.22 -12.06 15.74
CA ARG A 491 -0.92 -11.36 15.84
C ARG A 491 0.09 -11.89 14.83
N ARG A 492 0.16 -13.22 14.63
CA ARG A 492 1.01 -13.84 13.61
C ARG A 492 0.60 -13.44 12.21
N LEU A 493 -0.69 -13.56 11.85
CA LEU A 493 -1.21 -13.14 10.54
C LEU A 493 -0.86 -11.68 10.23
N VAL A 494 -1.08 -10.75 11.17
CA VAL A 494 -0.75 -9.32 10.99
C VAL A 494 0.76 -9.11 10.80
N THR A 495 1.58 -9.82 11.56
CA THR A 495 3.05 -9.74 11.46
C THR A 495 3.54 -10.27 10.12
N GLU A 496 3.05 -11.44 9.69
CA GLU A 496 3.35 -12.06 8.40
C GLU A 496 2.93 -11.15 7.24
N CYS A 497 1.72 -10.58 7.26
CA CYS A 497 1.27 -9.63 6.23
C CYS A 497 2.11 -8.33 6.20
N LEU A 498 2.53 -7.81 7.36
CA LEU A 498 3.43 -6.64 7.41
C LEU A 498 4.84 -6.95 6.89
N GLN A 499 5.33 -8.18 7.09
CA GLN A 499 6.60 -8.63 6.49
C GLN A 499 6.47 -8.83 4.97
N MET A 500 5.40 -9.49 4.50
CA MET A 500 5.12 -9.66 3.07
C MET A 500 5.08 -8.31 2.35
N THR A 501 4.28 -7.37 2.88
CA THR A 501 4.15 -6.04 2.28
C THR A 501 5.43 -5.21 2.37
N ALA A 502 6.30 -5.42 3.36
CA ALA A 502 7.63 -4.78 3.43
C ALA A 502 8.57 -5.23 2.29
N GLN A 503 8.40 -6.47 1.80
CA GLN A 503 9.10 -7.02 0.63
C GLN A 503 8.47 -6.59 -0.69
N ALA A 504 7.13 -6.57 -0.78
CA ALA A 504 6.38 -6.29 -2.00
C ALA A 504 6.75 -4.97 -2.67
N PRO A 505 6.78 -4.88 -4.02
CA PRO A 505 7.05 -3.64 -4.74
C PRO A 505 5.92 -2.61 -4.55
N ASN A 506 6.25 -1.32 -4.68
CA ASN A 506 5.26 -0.25 -4.47
C ASN A 506 4.13 -0.25 -5.51
N TYR A 507 4.36 -0.76 -6.73
CA TYR A 507 3.37 -0.74 -7.81
C TYR A 507 2.33 -1.89 -7.75
N ASP A 508 2.56 -2.92 -6.93
CA ASP A 508 1.58 -4.00 -6.67
C ASP A 508 0.71 -3.72 -5.41
N LEU A 509 1.00 -2.63 -4.69
CA LEU A 509 0.24 -2.22 -3.50
C LEU A 509 -0.99 -1.40 -3.91
N GLY A 510 -2.14 -2.06 -4.05
CA GLY A 510 -3.41 -1.39 -4.30
C GLY A 510 -3.80 -0.45 -3.16
N GLY A 511 -3.69 0.87 -3.39
CA GLY A 511 -3.89 1.88 -2.35
C GLY A 511 -5.22 1.78 -1.61
N GLY A 512 -6.32 1.47 -2.31
CA GLY A 512 -7.62 1.22 -1.70
C GLY A 512 -7.64 0.01 -0.75
N VAL A 513 -7.08 -1.13 -1.18
CA VAL A 513 -6.98 -2.36 -0.39
C VAL A 513 -6.14 -2.12 0.86
N VAL A 514 -4.96 -1.50 0.72
CA VAL A 514 -4.07 -1.23 1.86
C VAL A 514 -4.69 -0.25 2.86
N VAL A 515 -5.43 0.77 2.39
CA VAL A 515 -6.16 1.70 3.28
C VAL A 515 -7.29 1.00 4.03
N GLN A 516 -8.06 0.11 3.38
CA GLN A 516 -9.12 -0.66 4.04
C GLN A 516 -8.57 -1.66 5.06
N TRP A 517 -7.48 -2.36 4.72
CA TRP A 517 -6.77 -3.26 5.64
C TRP A 517 -6.20 -2.48 6.83
N ALA A 518 -5.59 -1.31 6.59
CA ALA A 518 -5.06 -0.46 7.66
C ALA A 518 -6.15 0.08 8.60
N CYS A 519 -7.32 0.47 8.07
CA CYS A 519 -8.49 0.77 8.90
C CYS A 519 -8.87 -0.43 9.78
N THR A 520 -8.94 -1.63 9.19
CA THR A 520 -9.31 -2.86 9.89
C THR A 520 -8.32 -3.18 11.02
N LEU A 521 -7.00 -3.04 10.81
CA LEU A 521 -5.98 -3.26 11.84
C LEU A 521 -6.11 -2.30 13.04
N LEU A 522 -6.42 -1.03 12.77
CA LEU A 522 -6.58 -0.02 13.82
C LEU A 522 -7.91 -0.22 14.58
N GLN A 523 -9.01 -0.48 13.87
CA GLN A 523 -10.33 -0.73 14.47
C GLN A 523 -10.37 -2.00 15.33
N THR A 524 -9.74 -3.08 14.88
CA THR A 524 -9.64 -4.34 15.65
C THR A 524 -8.59 -4.30 16.77
N GLY A 525 -7.86 -3.19 16.91
CA GLY A 525 -6.81 -3.02 17.91
C GLY A 525 -5.64 -4.01 17.77
N ALA A 526 -5.51 -4.72 16.63
CA ALA A 526 -4.57 -5.82 16.47
C ALA A 526 -3.10 -5.39 16.65
N LEU A 527 -2.76 -4.16 16.22
CA LEU A 527 -1.45 -3.55 16.43
C LEU A 527 -1.16 -3.19 17.89
N MET A 528 -2.19 -2.83 18.67
CA MET A 528 -2.06 -2.47 20.09
C MET A 528 -1.89 -3.71 20.95
N ARG A 529 -2.72 -4.75 20.71
CA ARG A 529 -2.65 -6.05 21.37
C ARG A 529 -1.25 -6.69 21.25
N ALA A 530 -0.67 -6.63 20.05
CA ALA A 530 0.69 -7.10 19.79
C ALA A 530 1.79 -6.42 20.64
N SER A 531 1.53 -5.22 21.18
CA SER A 531 2.52 -4.46 21.96
C SER A 531 2.48 -4.71 23.47
N VAL A 532 1.42 -5.31 24.01
CA VAL A 532 1.20 -5.42 25.47
C VAL A 532 1.76 -6.74 26.04
N GLU A 533 1.78 -7.83 25.27
CA GLU A 533 2.34 -9.09 25.77
C GLU A 533 3.88 -9.15 25.75
N ALA A 534 4.53 -8.40 24.86
CA ALA A 534 5.99 -8.42 24.72
C ALA A 534 6.69 -7.95 26.00
N THR A 535 6.13 -6.93 26.66
CA THR A 535 6.61 -6.43 27.96
C THR A 535 6.36 -7.40 29.11
N ALA A 536 5.27 -8.20 29.07
CA ALA A 536 4.96 -9.18 30.11
C ALA A 536 5.82 -10.45 30.03
N LYS A 537 6.24 -10.88 28.82
CA LYS A 537 7.11 -12.06 28.63
C LYS A 537 8.61 -11.74 28.68
N ALA A 538 9.01 -10.47 28.62
CA ALA A 538 10.42 -10.07 28.75
C ALA A 538 11.03 -10.40 30.13
N ASP A 539 10.21 -10.54 31.18
CA ASP A 539 10.66 -10.92 32.52
C ASP A 539 10.92 -12.42 32.69
N SER A 540 10.41 -13.29 31.79
CA SER A 540 10.70 -14.74 31.83
C SER A 540 11.96 -15.08 31.04
N LYS A 541 13.13 -14.83 31.64
CA LYS A 541 14.39 -15.44 31.20
C LYS A 541 14.37 -16.95 31.47
N ASP A 542 13.99 -17.77 30.50
CA ASP A 542 14.52 -19.14 30.40
C ASP A 542 14.28 -19.79 29.04
N LEU A 543 15.00 -20.90 28.78
CA LEU A 543 14.89 -21.80 27.62
C LEU A 543 15.40 -21.25 26.26
N ARG A 544 16.72 -21.16 26.14
CA ARG A 544 17.42 -21.35 24.86
C ARG A 544 17.94 -22.78 24.76
N GLN A 545 17.38 -23.62 23.89
CA GLN A 545 18.09 -24.78 23.33
C GLN A 545 17.54 -25.17 21.95
N GLY A 546 18.44 -25.60 21.07
CA GLY A 546 18.27 -25.47 19.62
C GLY A 546 17.24 -26.37 18.95
N HIS A 547 16.68 -25.87 17.85
CA HIS A 547 16.74 -26.47 16.51
C HIS A 547 16.74 -25.32 15.48
N HIS A 548 17.42 -25.48 14.33
CA HIS A 548 17.48 -24.44 13.30
C HIS A 548 16.22 -24.44 12.42
N ILE A 549 15.13 -23.89 12.95
CA ILE A 549 13.94 -23.49 12.19
C ILE A 549 13.72 -22.00 12.49
N PHE A 550 13.40 -21.23 11.44
CA PHE A 550 13.29 -19.75 11.43
C PHE A 550 12.96 -19.14 12.81
N GLN A 551 13.93 -18.46 13.43
CA GLN A 551 13.71 -17.72 14.67
C GLN A 551 12.89 -16.46 14.38
N TRP A 552 11.56 -16.60 14.43
CA TRP A 552 10.63 -15.50 14.62
C TRP A 552 10.75 -15.02 16.07
N GLY A 553 11.82 -14.26 16.36
CA GLY A 553 11.93 -13.53 17.61
C GLY A 553 10.72 -12.62 17.77
N ALA A 554 10.14 -12.58 18.98
CA ALA A 554 8.97 -11.74 19.26
C ALA A 554 9.26 -10.29 18.86
N GLU A 555 8.57 -9.79 17.84
CA GLU A 555 8.75 -8.42 17.39
C GLU A 555 8.18 -7.46 18.44
N ASP A 556 9.00 -6.55 18.94
CA ASP A 556 8.54 -5.46 19.80
C ASP A 556 7.43 -4.68 19.07
N GLY A 557 6.32 -4.37 19.77
CA GLY A 557 5.15 -3.72 19.15
C GLY A 557 5.46 -2.40 18.44
N MET A 558 6.52 -1.70 18.86
CA MET A 558 7.06 -0.53 18.14
C MET A 558 7.57 -0.89 16.74
N ARG A 559 8.29 -2.00 16.54
CA ARG A 559 8.80 -2.42 15.22
C ARG A 559 7.69 -2.84 14.27
N LEU A 560 6.68 -3.53 14.78
CA LEU A 560 5.45 -3.83 14.05
C LEU A 560 4.75 -2.53 13.60
N SER A 561 4.62 -1.57 14.52
CA SER A 561 4.06 -0.23 14.28
C SER A 561 4.88 0.58 13.26
N LEU A 562 6.20 0.45 13.26
CA LEU A 562 7.10 1.05 12.27
C LEU A 562 6.92 0.43 10.88
N ARG A 563 6.73 -0.90 10.76
CA ARG A 563 6.41 -1.53 9.47
C ARG A 563 5.05 -1.08 8.94
N PHE A 564 4.04 -1.00 9.81
CA PHE A 564 2.72 -0.47 9.46
C PHE A 564 2.76 0.96 8.92
N LEU A 565 3.42 1.88 9.65
CA LEU A 565 3.58 3.26 9.18
C LEU A 565 4.49 3.37 7.95
N LEU A 566 5.51 2.51 7.82
CA LEU A 566 6.35 2.47 6.63
C LEU A 566 5.55 2.05 5.39
N LEU A 567 4.69 1.02 5.51
CA LEU A 567 3.77 0.60 4.45
C LEU A 567 2.90 1.77 3.98
N LEU A 568 2.21 2.44 4.91
CA LEU A 568 1.37 3.60 4.59
C LEU A 568 2.19 4.74 3.96
N SER A 569 3.42 4.98 4.40
CA SER A 569 4.29 6.05 3.86
C SER A 569 4.78 5.81 2.43
N ARG A 570 4.60 4.60 1.89
CA ARG A 570 4.97 4.22 0.52
C ARG A 570 3.83 4.39 -0.49
N LEU A 571 2.59 4.57 -0.02
CA LEU A 571 1.42 4.67 -0.87
C LEU A 571 1.31 6.05 -1.53
N SER A 572 0.77 6.08 -2.74
CA SER A 572 0.22 7.29 -3.35
C SER A 572 -1.24 7.44 -2.95
N PHE A 573 -1.56 8.41 -2.08
CA PHE A 573 -2.95 8.72 -1.72
C PHE A 573 -3.73 9.51 -2.80
N HIS A 574 -3.11 9.76 -3.95
CA HIS A 574 -3.80 10.29 -5.13
C HIS A 574 -4.78 9.27 -5.70
N ASP A 575 -4.35 8.01 -5.77
CA ASP A 575 -5.00 6.95 -6.54
C ASP A 575 -6.06 6.20 -5.71
N VAL A 576 -6.32 6.66 -4.48
CA VAL A 576 -7.35 6.12 -3.57
C VAL A 576 -8.71 6.76 -3.91
N VAL A 577 -9.55 5.97 -4.57
CA VAL A 577 -10.91 6.33 -5.01
C VAL A 577 -11.87 6.48 -3.82
N ASP A 578 -11.83 5.56 -2.85
CA ASP A 578 -12.65 5.62 -1.61
C ASP A 578 -12.09 6.69 -0.65
N ARG A 579 -12.42 7.95 -0.92
CA ARG A 579 -12.04 9.12 -0.09
C ARG A 579 -12.55 8.98 1.35
N PRO A 580 -13.80 8.52 1.62
CA PRO A 580 -14.23 8.24 2.98
C PRO A 580 -13.38 7.19 3.71
N ALA A 581 -12.82 6.18 3.04
CA ALA A 581 -11.87 5.24 3.69
C ALA A 581 -10.55 5.89 4.05
N LEU A 582 -10.01 6.76 3.18
CA LEU A 582 -8.83 7.55 3.50
C LEU A 582 -9.09 8.49 4.70
N GLY A 583 -10.29 9.10 4.76
CA GLY A 583 -10.74 9.87 5.91
C GLY A 583 -10.83 9.05 7.19
N ARG A 584 -11.37 7.82 7.15
CA ARG A 584 -11.41 6.90 8.31
C ARG A 584 -10.01 6.58 8.81
N LEU A 585 -9.08 6.28 7.90
CA LEU A 585 -7.68 6.02 8.24
C LEU A 585 -7.04 7.20 8.97
N VAL A 586 -7.27 8.43 8.49
CA VAL A 586 -6.76 9.66 9.12
C VAL A 586 -7.33 9.87 10.53
N LEU A 587 -8.62 9.62 10.76
CA LEU A 587 -9.23 9.74 12.08
C LEU A 587 -8.72 8.66 13.05
N LEU A 588 -8.63 7.41 12.61
CA LEU A 588 -8.06 6.31 13.39
C LEU A 588 -6.58 6.55 13.73
N LEU A 589 -5.77 6.99 12.76
CA LEU A 589 -4.38 7.39 13.00
C LEU A 589 -4.25 8.61 13.92
N SER A 590 -5.29 9.43 14.06
CA SER A 590 -5.31 10.56 14.99
C SER A 590 -5.64 10.14 16.42
N GLN A 591 -6.40 9.07 16.60
CA GLN A 591 -6.70 8.46 17.90
C GLN A 591 -5.61 7.48 18.36
N TRP A 592 -4.78 6.96 17.45
CA TRP A 592 -3.75 5.96 17.77
C TRP A 592 -2.55 6.56 18.55
N PRO A 593 -2.26 6.12 19.79
CA PRO A 593 -1.16 6.66 20.61
C PRO A 593 0.22 6.17 20.17
N GLU A 594 1.29 6.85 20.61
CA GLU A 594 2.68 6.40 20.40
C GLU A 594 2.94 5.11 21.21
N PRO A 595 3.35 3.99 20.59
CA PRO A 595 3.66 2.76 21.30
C PRO A 595 4.79 2.96 22.32
N ALA A 596 4.69 2.29 23.47
CA ALA A 596 5.75 2.32 24.47
C ALA A 596 7.07 1.77 23.89
N CYS A 597 8.14 2.54 24.01
CA CYS A 597 9.45 2.19 23.46
C CYS A 597 10.59 2.78 24.28
N ALA A 598 11.61 1.97 24.61
CA ALA A 598 12.82 2.43 25.28
C ALA A 598 13.83 3.11 24.32
N ALA A 599 13.75 2.82 23.02
CA ALA A 599 14.68 3.32 22.01
C ALA A 599 14.21 4.66 21.42
N ALA A 600 14.81 5.77 21.87
CA ALA A 600 14.47 7.11 21.40
C ALA A 600 14.53 7.30 19.85
N ALA A 601 15.37 6.53 19.16
CA ALA A 601 15.46 6.54 17.71
C ALA A 601 14.24 5.90 17.01
N GLU A 602 13.65 4.85 17.60
CA GLU A 602 12.46 4.18 17.05
C GLU A 602 11.21 5.05 17.25
N GLY A 603 11.01 5.66 18.44
CA GLY A 603 9.93 6.64 18.65
C GLY A 603 10.06 7.88 17.76
N ALA A 604 11.28 8.36 17.50
CA ALA A 604 11.51 9.46 16.56
C ALA A 604 11.17 9.07 15.12
N GLU A 605 11.50 7.86 14.67
CA GLU A 605 11.12 7.33 13.36
C GLU A 605 9.60 7.10 13.26
N TRP A 606 8.93 6.65 14.32
CA TRP A 606 7.48 6.48 14.38
C TRP A 606 6.76 7.83 14.19
N ARG A 607 7.16 8.86 14.94
CA ARG A 607 6.64 10.23 14.77
C ARG A 607 6.93 10.78 13.37
N ARG A 608 8.10 10.51 12.80
CA ARG A 608 8.46 10.92 11.43
C ARG A 608 7.56 10.27 10.38
N LEU A 609 7.36 8.94 10.46
CA LEU A 609 6.54 8.20 9.50
C LEU A 609 5.05 8.57 9.64
N ARG A 610 4.51 8.63 10.87
CA ARG A 610 3.13 9.09 11.12
C ARG A 610 2.91 10.50 10.58
N GLY A 611 3.85 11.43 10.80
CA GLY A 611 3.79 12.77 10.25
C GLY A 611 3.80 12.84 8.71
N LEU A 612 4.55 11.95 8.04
CA LEU A 612 4.53 11.84 6.58
C LEU A 612 3.19 11.31 6.05
N VAL A 613 2.68 10.22 6.64
CA VAL A 613 1.39 9.61 6.28
C VAL A 613 0.25 10.60 6.49
N MET A 614 0.17 11.21 7.67
CA MET A 614 -0.86 12.18 8.01
C MET A 614 -0.82 13.40 7.08
N LYS A 615 0.36 13.93 6.77
CA LYS A 615 0.47 15.02 5.78
C LYS A 615 -0.05 14.58 4.41
N ALA A 616 0.47 13.47 3.87
CA ALA A 616 0.15 13.04 2.51
C ALA A 616 -1.33 12.66 2.32
N ALA A 617 -2.01 12.19 3.38
CA ALA A 617 -3.44 11.92 3.38
C ALA A 617 -4.28 13.20 3.59
N LEU A 618 -3.91 14.08 4.53
CA LEU A 618 -4.64 15.33 4.77
C LEU A 618 -4.55 16.32 3.59
N ASP A 619 -3.42 16.35 2.87
CA ASP A 619 -3.24 17.13 1.63
C ASP A 619 -4.18 16.66 0.46
N ARG A 620 -5.01 15.64 0.70
CA ARG A 620 -5.92 15.03 -0.28
C ARG A 620 -7.39 15.06 0.12
N LEU A 621 -7.71 15.21 1.41
CA LEU A 621 -9.07 15.10 1.94
C LEU A 621 -9.79 16.45 1.98
N THR A 622 -11.08 16.43 1.70
CA THR A 622 -12.00 17.56 1.91
C THR A 622 -12.69 17.47 3.27
N CYS A 623 -13.39 18.53 3.67
CA CYS A 623 -14.24 18.52 4.86
C CYS A 623 -15.42 17.54 4.74
N GLU A 624 -15.92 17.31 3.52
CA GLU A 624 -17.01 16.36 3.24
C GLU A 624 -16.51 14.91 3.41
N ASP A 625 -15.32 14.59 2.89
CA ASP A 625 -14.69 13.27 3.07
C ASP A 625 -14.50 12.92 4.54
N LEU A 626 -14.04 13.90 5.35
CA LEU A 626 -13.82 13.75 6.78
C LEU A 626 -15.13 13.66 7.59
N ALA A 627 -16.18 14.37 7.18
CA ALA A 627 -17.51 14.24 7.77
C ALA A 627 -18.14 12.87 7.47
N ALA A 628 -18.05 12.41 6.21
CA ALA A 628 -18.51 11.08 5.79
C ALA A 628 -17.70 9.94 6.44
N ALA A 629 -16.42 10.19 6.75
CA ALA A 629 -15.58 9.27 7.52
C ALA A 629 -15.96 9.22 9.00
N ALA A 630 -16.17 10.37 9.65
CA ALA A 630 -16.51 10.45 11.08
C ALA A 630 -17.79 9.68 11.42
N ALA A 631 -18.80 9.70 10.53
CA ALA A 631 -20.03 8.92 10.67
C ALA A 631 -19.83 7.38 10.67
N LYS A 632 -18.59 6.90 10.46
CA LYS A 632 -18.21 5.48 10.37
C LYS A 632 -17.06 5.10 11.32
N VAL A 633 -16.76 5.94 12.32
CA VAL A 633 -15.74 5.69 13.35
C VAL A 633 -16.36 5.89 14.72
N ASP A 634 -16.39 4.83 15.52
CA ASP A 634 -16.96 4.88 16.87
C ASP A 634 -16.19 5.84 17.79
N GLY A 635 -16.89 6.51 18.68
CA GLY A 635 -16.30 7.47 19.63
C GLY A 635 -15.86 8.81 19.03
N VAL A 636 -16.11 9.08 17.75
CA VAL A 636 -15.86 10.40 17.13
C VAL A 636 -17.09 11.31 17.30
N SER A 637 -16.95 12.41 18.06
CA SER A 637 -17.96 13.48 18.11
C SER A 637 -17.98 14.31 16.83
N THR A 638 -16.82 14.86 16.45
CA THR A 638 -16.57 15.52 15.17
C THR A 638 -15.16 15.23 14.68
N TRP A 639 -14.97 15.28 13.36
CA TRP A 639 -13.65 15.10 12.76
C TRP A 639 -12.67 16.21 13.17
N VAL A 640 -13.15 17.44 13.36
CA VAL A 640 -12.34 18.60 13.75
C VAL A 640 -11.79 18.43 15.17
N GLU A 641 -12.63 18.05 16.12
CA GLU A 641 -12.24 17.76 17.50
C GLU A 641 -11.28 16.57 17.57
N THR A 642 -11.49 15.54 16.74
CA THR A 642 -10.60 14.36 16.68
C THR A 642 -9.19 14.72 16.19
N LEU A 643 -9.07 15.58 15.18
CA LEU A 643 -7.76 16.07 14.71
C LEU A 643 -7.09 17.03 15.72
N ALA A 644 -7.88 17.81 16.46
CA ALA A 644 -7.37 18.80 17.41
C ALA A 644 -6.96 18.19 18.76
N PHE A 645 -7.76 17.28 19.31
CA PHE A 645 -7.59 16.75 20.67
C PHE A 645 -7.09 15.30 20.71
N GLY A 646 -7.00 14.61 19.57
CA GLY A 646 -6.38 13.30 19.48
C GLY A 646 -4.85 13.31 19.63
N GLU A 647 -4.29 12.11 19.69
CA GLU A 647 -2.86 11.78 19.80
C GLU A 647 -1.98 12.34 18.68
N TYR A 648 -2.55 12.85 17.58
CA TYR A 648 -1.79 13.49 16.51
C TYR A 648 -1.58 14.98 16.79
N GLY A 649 -0.46 15.30 17.47
CA GLY A 649 -0.01 16.67 17.71
C GLY A 649 0.49 17.47 16.49
N GLY A 650 0.28 16.96 15.27
CA GLY A 650 0.79 17.57 14.04
C GLY A 650 -0.13 18.65 13.45
N VAL A 651 0.28 19.15 12.28
CA VAL A 651 -0.37 20.28 11.58
C VAL A 651 -1.27 19.78 10.44
N VAL A 652 -2.44 20.41 10.29
CA VAL A 652 -3.37 20.22 9.16
C VAL A 652 -3.10 21.22 8.03
N PRO A 653 -3.46 20.91 6.77
CA PRO A 653 -3.33 21.87 5.67
C PRO A 653 -4.17 23.13 5.91
N LEU A 654 -3.63 24.29 5.54
CA LEU A 654 -4.30 25.59 5.76
C LEU A 654 -5.61 25.69 4.97
N GLU A 655 -5.67 25.10 3.77
CA GLU A 655 -6.86 25.09 2.92
C GLU A 655 -7.98 24.27 3.56
N LEU A 656 -7.65 23.10 4.12
CA LEU A 656 -8.59 22.27 4.89
C LEU A 656 -9.10 23.01 6.14
N TRP A 657 -8.21 23.72 6.87
CA TRP A 657 -8.62 24.54 8.01
C TRP A 657 -9.56 25.69 7.60
N ARG A 658 -9.27 26.39 6.50
CA ARG A 658 -10.14 27.46 5.98
C ARG A 658 -11.51 26.93 5.54
N ALA A 659 -11.55 25.78 4.87
CA ALA A 659 -12.80 25.11 4.50
C ALA A 659 -13.61 24.71 5.74
N ALA A 660 -12.96 24.20 6.79
CA ALA A 660 -13.60 23.90 8.07
C ALA A 660 -14.19 25.15 8.72
N CYS A 661 -13.45 26.26 8.75
CA CYS A 661 -13.97 27.54 9.23
C CYS A 661 -15.16 28.03 8.39
N GLN A 662 -15.18 27.82 7.07
CA GLN A 662 -16.33 28.18 6.24
C GLN A 662 -17.57 27.31 6.51
N GLN A 663 -17.37 26.02 6.75
CA GLN A 663 -18.43 25.06 7.08
C GLN A 663 -19.07 25.33 8.45
N TRP A 664 -18.25 25.56 9.47
CA TRP A 664 -18.70 25.70 10.87
C TRP A 664 -18.99 27.14 11.28
N LEU A 665 -18.37 28.13 10.61
CA LEU A 665 -18.60 29.57 10.79
C LEU A 665 -19.15 30.17 9.49
N PRO A 666 -20.31 29.72 8.98
CA PRO A 666 -20.96 30.40 7.87
C PRO A 666 -21.26 31.83 8.31
N LEU A 667 -20.77 32.80 7.53
CA LEU A 667 -20.74 34.23 7.87
C LEU A 667 -22.07 34.65 8.52
N HIS A 668 -22.03 34.97 9.81
CA HIS A 668 -23.11 35.72 10.42
C HIS A 668 -23.25 37.02 9.64
N ARG A 669 -24.49 37.29 9.20
CA ARG A 669 -24.80 38.44 8.34
C ARG A 669 -24.15 39.68 8.93
N GLY A 670 -23.34 40.37 8.12
CA GLY A 670 -22.80 41.67 8.50
C GLY A 670 -23.91 42.59 8.99
N PRO A 671 -23.61 43.55 9.89
CA PRO A 671 -24.63 44.38 10.52
C PRO A 671 -25.50 45.01 9.44
N VAL A 672 -26.79 44.65 9.45
CA VAL A 672 -27.77 45.24 8.54
C VAL A 672 -27.80 46.72 8.85
N ALA A 673 -27.27 47.53 7.92
CA ALA A 673 -27.29 48.98 8.03
C ALA A 673 -28.75 49.43 8.20
N SER A 674 -29.04 49.98 9.37
CA SER A 674 -30.39 50.32 9.80
C SER A 674 -30.88 51.61 9.13
N SER A 675 -31.30 51.54 7.87
CA SER A 675 -32.19 52.55 7.25
C SER A 675 -32.58 52.21 5.81
N LEU A 676 -33.76 51.59 5.62
CA LEU A 676 -34.69 51.84 4.49
C LEU A 676 -36.00 51.07 4.77
N PRO A 677 -37.19 51.64 4.50
CA PRO A 677 -38.45 51.03 4.87
C PRO A 677 -38.85 49.88 3.91
N ARG A 678 -39.62 48.93 4.45
CA ARG A 678 -40.24 47.80 3.73
C ARG A 678 -40.90 48.23 2.41
N SER A 679 -40.54 47.59 1.30
CA SER A 679 -41.42 47.51 0.12
C SER A 679 -41.18 46.25 -0.72
N LEU A 680 -42.23 45.42 -0.83
CA LEU A 680 -42.62 44.58 -1.98
C LEU A 680 -41.57 43.68 -2.68
N CYS A 681 -41.34 42.50 -2.12
CA CYS A 681 -41.20 41.25 -2.89
C CYS A 681 -41.95 40.11 -2.16
N PRO A 682 -42.62 39.18 -2.87
CA PRO A 682 -43.27 38.02 -2.25
C PRO A 682 -42.23 36.97 -1.81
N PRO A 683 -42.51 36.17 -0.78
CA PRO A 683 -41.61 35.11 -0.35
C PRO A 683 -41.60 33.95 -1.37
N PRO A 684 -40.42 33.36 -1.68
CA PRO A 684 -40.39 32.05 -2.32
C PRO A 684 -40.95 30.97 -1.37
N ALA A 685 -41.47 29.89 -1.95
CA ALA A 685 -42.10 28.79 -1.22
C ALA A 685 -41.14 28.10 -0.21
N PRO A 686 -41.67 27.47 0.85
CA PRO A 686 -40.84 26.82 1.87
C PRO A 686 -40.23 25.52 1.34
N SER A 687 -39.05 25.61 0.74
CA SER A 687 -38.15 24.46 0.63
C SER A 687 -37.55 24.15 2.00
N SER A 688 -37.42 22.87 2.31
CA SER A 688 -36.96 22.34 3.59
C SER A 688 -35.46 22.58 3.81
N PHE A 689 -35.10 23.81 4.15
CA PHE A 689 -33.77 24.14 4.67
C PHE A 689 -33.78 24.07 6.20
N SER A 690 -33.10 23.06 6.75
CA SER A 690 -32.54 23.17 8.09
C SER A 690 -31.60 24.38 8.12
N GLY A 691 -31.69 25.19 9.17
CA GLY A 691 -30.75 26.30 9.38
C GLY A 691 -29.31 25.78 9.48
N PRO A 692 -28.30 26.62 9.18
CA PRO A 692 -26.90 26.23 9.34
C PRO A 692 -26.64 25.80 10.81
N PRO A 693 -25.82 24.76 11.05
CA PRO A 693 -25.52 24.32 12.40
C PRO A 693 -24.80 25.44 13.16
N VAL A 694 -25.26 25.74 14.37
CA VAL A 694 -24.54 26.61 15.31
C VAL A 694 -23.24 25.88 15.69
N CYS A 695 -22.09 26.55 15.52
CA CYS A 695 -20.79 25.99 15.84
C CYS A 695 -20.71 25.60 17.34
N PRO A 696 -20.48 24.32 17.68
CA PRO A 696 -20.28 23.94 19.08
C PRO A 696 -18.99 24.58 19.65
N PRO A 697 -18.95 24.95 20.95
CA PRO A 697 -17.76 25.56 21.54
C PRO A 697 -16.54 24.62 21.53
N GLY A 698 -16.75 23.30 21.56
CA GLY A 698 -15.68 22.30 21.37
C GLY A 698 -15.04 22.36 19.98
N VAL A 699 -15.86 22.50 18.93
CA VAL A 699 -15.40 22.70 17.54
C VAL A 699 -14.70 24.04 17.37
N ALA A 700 -15.22 25.12 17.97
CA ALA A 700 -14.56 26.42 17.96
C ALA A 700 -13.15 26.37 18.61
N HIS A 701 -13.02 25.70 19.77
CA HIS A 701 -11.73 25.46 20.40
C HIS A 701 -10.81 24.58 19.53
N ALA A 702 -11.35 23.55 18.89
CA ALA A 702 -10.60 22.68 17.98
C ALA A 702 -10.03 23.46 16.77
N LEU A 703 -10.84 24.32 16.14
CA LEU A 703 -10.41 25.20 15.05
C LEU A 703 -9.28 26.15 15.48
N LEU A 704 -9.37 26.72 16.68
CA LEU A 704 -8.30 27.56 17.26
C LEU A 704 -7.01 26.76 17.48
N LEU A 705 -7.10 25.57 18.06
CA LEU A 705 -5.92 24.73 18.34
C LEU A 705 -5.22 24.26 17.05
N LEU A 706 -5.99 23.88 16.02
CA LEU A 706 -5.44 23.51 14.71
C LEU A 706 -4.71 24.68 14.04
N CYS A 707 -5.24 25.90 14.16
CA CYS A 707 -4.58 27.12 13.67
C CYS A 707 -3.28 27.41 14.45
N ALA A 708 -3.33 27.31 15.78
CA ALA A 708 -2.17 27.55 16.66
C ALA A 708 -1.00 26.59 16.36
N ARG A 709 -1.28 25.30 16.14
CA ARG A 709 -0.25 24.32 15.74
C ARG A 709 0.45 24.69 14.43
N TYR A 710 -0.29 25.25 13.47
CA TYR A 710 0.29 25.70 12.20
C TYR A 710 1.28 26.86 12.44
N ILE A 711 0.86 27.88 13.20
CA ILE A 711 1.68 29.08 13.48
C ILE A 711 2.98 28.71 14.20
N ILE A 712 2.90 27.87 15.24
CA ILE A 712 4.09 27.40 15.99
C ILE A 712 5.10 26.72 15.05
N ARG A 713 4.62 25.97 14.04
CA ARG A 713 5.47 25.30 13.06
C ARG A 713 6.13 26.28 12.08
N GLU A 714 5.45 27.34 11.64
CA GLU A 714 6.07 28.35 10.77
C GLU A 714 7.11 29.18 11.51
N GLU A 715 6.81 29.62 12.74
CA GLU A 715 7.74 30.35 13.60
C GLU A 715 9.04 29.56 13.84
N ALA A 716 8.92 28.24 14.08
CA ALA A 716 10.07 27.35 14.20
C ALA A 716 10.80 27.10 12.85
N GLY A 717 10.10 27.17 11.72
CA GLY A 717 10.60 26.76 10.41
C GLY A 717 11.46 27.80 9.68
N ARG A 718 11.39 29.09 10.04
CA ARG A 718 12.01 30.23 9.31
C ARG A 718 11.70 30.25 7.80
N THR A 719 10.57 29.68 7.39
CA THR A 719 10.16 29.59 5.98
C THR A 719 9.44 30.86 5.53
N ALA A 720 9.81 31.41 4.38
CA ALA A 720 9.33 32.68 3.86
C ALA A 720 7.88 32.65 3.30
N ALA A 721 7.03 31.71 3.71
CA ALA A 721 5.63 31.58 3.29
C ALA A 721 4.67 32.55 4.03
N THR A 722 5.18 33.71 4.45
CA THR A 722 4.65 34.56 5.53
C THR A 722 3.41 35.39 5.17
N ALA A 723 2.85 35.27 3.97
CA ALA A 723 1.80 36.17 3.49
C ALA A 723 0.35 35.72 3.79
N ASN A 724 0.09 34.40 3.85
CA ASN A 724 -1.29 33.88 3.77
C ASN A 724 -2.00 33.69 5.13
N ILE A 725 -1.24 33.50 6.21
CA ILE A 725 -1.78 33.29 7.57
C ILE A 725 -1.85 34.58 8.35
N HIS A 726 -0.89 35.48 8.13
CA HIS A 726 -0.92 36.85 8.64
C HIS A 726 -1.86 37.75 7.80
N SER A 727 -3.06 37.24 7.50
CA SER A 727 -4.10 37.92 6.73
C SER A 727 -5.29 38.25 7.62
N LEU A 728 -5.95 39.39 7.33
CA LEU A 728 -7.14 39.82 8.08
C LEU A 728 -8.25 38.76 8.09
N HIS A 729 -8.42 38.00 7.00
CA HIS A 729 -9.39 36.90 6.92
C HIS A 729 -9.15 35.81 7.98
N THR A 730 -7.88 35.40 8.19
CA THR A 730 -7.53 34.45 9.24
C THR A 730 -7.85 35.03 10.62
N ALA A 731 -7.50 36.31 10.87
CA ALA A 731 -7.82 36.99 12.12
C ALA A 731 -9.34 37.07 12.37
N THR A 732 -10.16 37.29 11.34
CA THR A 732 -11.63 37.25 11.44
C THR A 732 -12.12 35.88 11.92
N ARG A 733 -11.68 34.79 11.29
CA ARG A 733 -12.11 33.43 11.68
C ARG A 733 -11.67 33.03 13.09
N VAL A 734 -10.48 33.49 13.51
CA VAL A 734 -9.99 33.31 14.88
C VAL A 734 -10.83 34.11 15.88
N ALA A 735 -11.15 35.37 15.56
CA ALA A 735 -11.97 36.23 16.41
C ALA A 735 -13.42 35.70 16.56
N GLU A 736 -14.04 35.24 15.48
CA GLU A 736 -15.35 34.55 15.50
C GLU A 736 -15.30 33.28 16.38
N SER A 737 -14.26 32.45 16.24
CA SER A 737 -14.10 31.24 17.06
C SER A 737 -13.91 31.55 18.55
N ILE A 738 -13.24 32.67 18.88
CA ILE A 738 -13.07 33.14 20.26
C ILE A 738 -14.39 33.63 20.85
N GLU A 739 -15.22 34.35 20.09
CA GLU A 739 -16.52 34.84 20.57
C GLU A 739 -17.45 33.67 20.96
N ILE A 740 -17.49 32.63 20.11
CA ILE A 740 -18.25 31.39 20.37
C ILE A 740 -17.70 30.63 21.59
N LEU A 741 -16.37 30.50 21.69
CA LEU A 741 -15.72 29.83 22.83
C LEU A 741 -15.99 30.56 24.16
N LEU A 742 -16.16 31.89 24.12
CA LEU A 742 -16.50 32.74 25.27
C LEU A 742 -18.01 32.94 25.47
N GLN A 743 -18.85 32.09 24.85
CA GLN A 743 -20.31 32.04 25.00
C GLN A 743 -21.03 33.32 24.50
N ASP A 744 -20.72 33.75 23.27
CA ASP A 744 -21.41 34.84 22.57
C ASP A 744 -21.51 36.14 23.39
N ARG A 745 -20.36 36.58 23.95
CA ARG A 745 -20.20 37.95 24.44
C ARG A 745 -20.23 38.93 23.26
N LEU A 746 -21.46 39.23 22.82
CA LEU A 746 -21.81 40.05 21.66
C LEU A 746 -20.86 41.23 21.43
N GLY A 747 -20.12 41.16 20.32
CA GLY A 747 -19.14 42.15 19.90
C GLY A 747 -17.69 41.81 20.25
N THR A 748 -17.40 40.60 20.71
CA THR A 748 -16.01 40.18 20.99
C THR A 748 -15.18 40.09 19.71
N ALA A 749 -15.71 39.52 18.62
CA ALA A 749 -14.96 39.42 17.37
C ALA A 749 -14.72 40.80 16.72
N THR A 750 -15.71 41.71 16.78
CA THR A 750 -15.57 43.05 16.22
C THR A 750 -14.59 43.91 17.01
N THR A 751 -14.58 43.82 18.35
CA THR A 751 -13.61 44.53 19.21
C THR A 751 -12.19 43.97 19.10
N LEU A 752 -12.03 42.67 18.81
CA LEU A 752 -10.74 42.07 18.48
C LEU A 752 -10.21 42.54 17.10
N LEU A 753 -11.07 42.72 16.10
CA LEU A 753 -10.64 43.21 14.79
C LEU A 753 -10.35 44.72 14.74
N GLN A 754 -10.93 45.50 15.66
CA GLN A 754 -10.74 46.96 15.72
C GLN A 754 -9.57 47.42 16.60
N SER A 755 -9.14 46.62 17.58
CA SER A 755 -8.07 46.99 18.51
C SER A 755 -7.06 45.86 18.67
N ALA A 756 -5.78 46.22 18.79
CA ALA A 756 -4.74 45.26 19.13
C ALA A 756 -4.73 44.91 20.63
N ASP A 757 -5.19 45.81 21.48
CA ASP A 757 -5.04 45.68 22.94
C ASP A 757 -6.14 44.77 23.55
N SER A 758 -7.27 44.60 22.85
CA SER A 758 -8.30 43.63 23.21
C SER A 758 -7.81 42.18 23.10
N TRP A 759 -6.82 41.89 22.25
CA TRP A 759 -6.18 40.56 22.20
C TRP A 759 -5.40 40.22 23.47
N ASP A 760 -4.77 41.21 24.12
CA ASP A 760 -4.06 40.97 25.39
C ASP A 760 -5.04 40.70 26.55
N ALA A 761 -6.21 41.34 26.54
CA ALA A 761 -7.27 41.07 27.51
C ALA A 761 -7.85 39.65 27.35
N VAL A 762 -8.07 39.18 26.12
CA VAL A 762 -8.52 37.82 25.83
C VAL A 762 -7.44 36.77 26.11
N ARG A 763 -6.16 37.10 25.90
CA ARG A 763 -5.02 36.20 26.18
C ARG A 763 -5.03 35.66 27.60
N GLY A 764 -5.39 36.48 28.59
CA GLY A 764 -5.45 36.08 30.00
C GLY A 764 -6.57 35.08 30.35
N VAL A 765 -7.51 34.83 29.43
CA VAL A 765 -8.67 33.93 29.62
C VAL A 765 -8.53 32.62 28.83
N LEU A 766 -7.69 32.60 27.79
CA LEU A 766 -7.51 31.44 26.92
C LEU A 766 -6.44 30.46 27.43
N PRO A 767 -6.49 29.17 27.02
CA PRO A 767 -5.43 28.21 27.28
C PRO A 767 -4.07 28.65 26.72
N ALA A 768 -2.99 28.34 27.44
CA ALA A 768 -1.63 28.72 27.07
C ALA A 768 -1.18 28.20 25.68
N THR A 769 -1.77 27.10 25.20
CA THR A 769 -1.58 26.53 23.86
C THR A 769 -2.01 27.47 22.73
N LEU A 770 -2.87 28.47 23.00
CA LEU A 770 -3.34 29.46 22.02
C LEU A 770 -2.59 30.80 22.10
N HIS A 771 -1.64 30.98 23.02
CA HIS A 771 -0.95 32.27 23.21
C HIS A 771 -0.13 32.72 21.99
N SER A 772 0.47 31.79 21.23
CA SER A 772 1.17 32.09 19.98
C SER A 772 0.20 32.59 18.90
N LEU A 773 -0.93 31.89 18.72
CA LEU A 773 -2.02 32.30 17.82
C LEU A 773 -2.52 33.70 18.14
N VAL A 774 -2.82 33.99 19.41
CA VAL A 774 -3.26 35.32 19.87
C VAL A 774 -2.22 36.39 19.55
N SER A 775 -0.93 36.12 19.84
CA SER A 775 0.16 37.06 19.55
C SER A 775 0.33 37.32 18.05
N ALA A 776 0.19 36.28 17.22
CA ALA A 776 0.27 36.37 15.77
C ALA A 776 -0.91 37.16 15.17
N MET A 777 -2.15 36.93 15.64
CA MET A 777 -3.32 37.68 15.17
C MET A 777 -3.29 39.14 15.63
N GLN A 778 -2.81 39.41 16.85
CA GLN A 778 -2.56 40.76 17.34
C GLN A 778 -1.58 41.52 16.40
N ALA A 779 -0.52 40.86 15.93
CA ALA A 779 0.42 41.46 14.98
C ALA A 779 -0.22 41.76 13.60
N VAL A 780 -1.16 40.93 13.14
CA VAL A 780 -1.97 41.21 11.93
C VAL A 780 -2.81 42.46 12.14
N VAL A 781 -3.59 42.53 13.22
CA VAL A 781 -4.46 43.69 13.50
C VAL A 781 -3.65 44.97 13.67
N ARG A 782 -2.47 44.92 14.33
CA ARG A 782 -1.54 46.07 14.40
C ARG A 782 -1.05 46.53 13.01
N ARG A 783 -0.80 45.61 12.09
CA ARG A 783 -0.39 45.93 10.71
C ARG A 783 -1.53 46.56 9.91
N GLU A 784 -2.71 45.95 9.93
CA GLU A 784 -3.89 46.44 9.19
C GLU A 784 -4.35 47.81 9.70
N THR A 785 -4.38 48.03 11.02
CA THR A 785 -4.71 49.34 11.62
C THR A 785 -3.64 50.41 11.36
N ALA A 786 -2.38 50.02 11.14
CA ALA A 786 -1.34 50.93 10.65
C ALA A 786 -1.50 51.23 9.15
N GLN A 787 -1.91 50.26 8.33
CA GLN A 787 -2.19 50.44 6.91
C GLN A 787 -3.46 51.26 6.64
N ALA A 788 -4.47 51.20 7.51
CA ALA A 788 -5.66 52.07 7.44
C ALA A 788 -5.36 53.58 7.62
N LYS A 789 -4.14 53.94 8.04
CA LYS A 789 -3.65 55.33 8.05
C LYS A 789 -2.98 55.76 6.73
N VAL A 790 -2.81 54.82 5.79
CA VAL A 790 -2.40 55.09 4.41
C VAL A 790 -3.66 55.27 3.58
N MET A 791 -3.87 56.45 2.99
CA MET A 791 -5.06 56.68 2.18
C MET A 791 -5.01 55.83 0.90
N SER A 792 -5.91 54.85 0.80
CA SER A 792 -6.25 54.20 -0.46
C SER A 792 -7.18 55.10 -1.27
N PHE A 793 -6.76 55.48 -2.48
CA PHE A 793 -7.56 56.20 -3.47
C PHE A 793 -8.29 55.22 -4.39
#